data_AF-A0A4R2BGW9-F1
#
_entry.id   AF-A0A4R2BGW9-F1
#
_cell.length_a   1.000
_cell.length_b   1.000
_cell.length_c   1.000
_cell.angle_alpha   90.00
_cell.angle_beta   90.00
_cell.angle_gamma   90.00
#
_symmetry.space_group_name_H-M   'P 1'
#
loop_
_entity.id
_entity.type
_entity.pdbx_description
1 polymer ?
#
loop_
_entity_poly.entity_id
_entity_poly.type
_entity_poly.pdbx_seq_one_letter_code
_entity_poly.pdbx_strand_id
1 'polypeptide(L)'
;MQRSKLNLSVFLVILLIFSQFGSSTLAKKSSSTNQPAAPVNLQIPKLAYDEDSITLVWEKPEDYSDIVDFNVYMNGKKVGSALKDNGGPTKAYIDNFYENIDKDDFHTDILIHNFMVENLKPNKSYEFYVTSVNEAGVESAPSNKIEGKTTAVPEVFNIVDYGAIPDDETKDTKAIQAAIDAATPGSKVLIPEGQFVSGELWLKSDMTLQVDGYLLGSPDAEDYSMNFWLYDYSTDERSYSLINAHTYDYGSLKNIRIVGNGIIDGNGWKKDKSHPTIDELGNELPRLAAGNNSKVTGNVQVENGKMSPLDLESDSTLGILAASQSYAAQELGMDEKSAYSTRSSLITVRGVDGMYYEGITQLNPAFHGIVNLHSKNIVVNGTISKTYDANNADGYEFGDSQNIMVFNNFVDTGDDAINFAAGMGQAAAEKEPTGEAWIFNNYIREGHGGVVTGSHTGSWIQDFVVEDNIMYKTDVGLRSKTNTPMGGGARNILFRDNALEGIDGDGPFVFTSAYTDANAAILYEPAQEISQFKDMTIENTTVRNQGGSKKQSILVSGNNDVGEVYHENITFKDVKFDNVYSANLDYAKDFKFINVSFTNVKDNGGNPWRIKNSTGLVFENTTGAPEDAAVKPEWPANSALQATSSADGKSVTLTWNAATDNKGVSGYTVYKDGKKVGTNYTTTNKTSYTVTGLSPAKTYNFKVEAVDATGNRTVNGPEITVKTNGQEDVTPPVLPENTDITESTTKISASDTFSGKEAEVVYPGFTWASVSWKAASDDVGIAGYNVYANGELHGFATSNKYTLGNLKPGTNYEVKVEAVDWAGNKTPYNGSLEVTTAVPYPVGAPAFAGDLQAEIGNKGTSVHLSWNKAHATNQEVIGYRVYVNGQPINPEGAEFTPINAEMTTADTNYTVTGLKQGKKYTFKVEAVGKGTKYSKRERLSDVLPNGLAEVSGYRWSGFGPSSTVHLIPGKAEK
;
A
#
# COMPACT_ATOMS: atom_id res chain seq x y z
N MET A 1 71.08 -37.84 -48.65
CA MET A 1 71.09 -36.81 -49.72
C MET A 1 69.99 -35.80 -49.38
N GLN A 2 70.23 -34.82 -48.50
CA GLN A 2 70.65 -33.41 -48.77
C GLN A 2 69.61 -32.66 -49.62
N ARG A 3 68.88 -31.61 -49.19
CA ARG A 3 69.18 -30.36 -48.43
C ARG A 3 67.84 -29.69 -47.96
N SER A 4 67.66 -29.27 -46.69
CA SER A 4 67.64 -27.88 -46.14
C SER A 4 66.81 -26.83 -46.93
N LYS A 5 65.93 -25.93 -46.42
CA LYS A 5 65.74 -25.15 -45.15
C LYS A 5 64.24 -24.73 -45.07
N LEU A 6 63.51 -24.79 -43.94
CA LEU A 6 63.30 -23.78 -42.86
C LEU A 6 63.21 -22.29 -43.27
N ASN A 7 62.00 -21.71 -43.30
CA ASN A 7 61.57 -20.50 -42.54
C ASN A 7 60.13 -20.00 -42.90
N LEU A 8 59.29 -19.92 -41.84
CA LEU A 8 58.29 -18.92 -41.41
C LEU A 8 57.09 -18.41 -42.27
N SER A 9 55.91 -18.41 -41.58
CA SER A 9 54.76 -17.46 -41.59
C SER A 9 53.65 -17.61 -42.66
N VAL A 10 52.33 -17.41 -42.43
CA VAL A 10 51.43 -17.03 -41.31
C VAL A 10 49.95 -17.16 -41.80
N PHE A 11 49.01 -17.58 -40.92
CA PHE A 11 47.52 -17.36 -40.89
C PHE A 11 46.64 -17.76 -42.10
N LEU A 12 45.36 -18.14 -42.01
CA LEU A 12 44.33 -18.38 -40.97
C LEU A 12 43.25 -19.23 -41.68
N VAL A 13 42.72 -20.26 -41.03
CA VAL A 13 41.84 -21.27 -41.67
C VAL A 13 40.37 -20.95 -41.46
N ILE A 14 39.62 -21.00 -42.56
CA ILE A 14 38.15 -20.99 -42.65
C ILE A 14 37.68 -22.40 -43.06
N LEU A 15 36.53 -22.79 -42.50
CA LEU A 15 35.49 -23.73 -42.96
C LEU A 15 35.40 -25.14 -42.33
N LEU A 16 34.14 -25.43 -41.94
CA LEU A 16 33.46 -26.71 -41.72
C LEU A 16 33.57 -27.39 -40.35
N ILE A 17 32.63 -27.07 -39.43
CA ILE A 17 31.83 -28.06 -38.68
C ILE A 17 30.40 -27.50 -38.46
N PHE A 18 29.45 -27.98 -39.26
CA PHE A 18 28.02 -28.01 -38.94
C PHE A 18 27.75 -29.38 -38.30
N SER A 19 27.50 -29.42 -36.99
CA SER A 19 26.73 -30.44 -36.24
C SER A 19 27.16 -30.51 -34.77
N GLN A 20 26.64 -29.61 -33.94
CA GLN A 20 26.50 -29.83 -32.50
C GLN A 20 25.50 -28.80 -31.94
N PHE A 21 24.24 -28.92 -32.37
CA PHE A 21 23.12 -28.55 -31.50
C PHE A 21 23.05 -29.62 -30.41
N GLY A 22 23.86 -29.45 -29.37
CA GLY A 22 23.70 -30.19 -28.13
C GLY A 22 22.56 -29.54 -27.36
N SER A 23 21.57 -30.33 -26.97
CA SER A 23 20.71 -30.02 -25.83
C SER A 23 21.59 -29.44 -24.72
N SER A 24 21.34 -28.19 -24.33
CA SER A 24 21.59 -27.80 -22.95
C SER A 24 20.61 -28.60 -22.12
N THR A 25 20.99 -29.85 -21.85
CA THR A 25 20.58 -30.53 -20.63
C THR A 25 20.74 -29.50 -19.52
N LEU A 26 19.67 -29.28 -18.75
CA LEU A 26 19.77 -28.66 -17.45
C LEU A 26 21.06 -29.18 -16.83
N ALA A 27 21.99 -28.29 -16.51
CA ALA A 27 23.08 -28.66 -15.64
C ALA A 27 22.41 -29.06 -14.33
N LYS A 28 22.11 -30.36 -14.21
CA LYS A 28 21.82 -31.02 -12.95
C LYS A 28 22.90 -30.50 -12.02
N LYS A 29 22.50 -29.75 -10.97
CA LYS A 29 23.42 -29.16 -9.99
C LYS A 29 24.52 -30.19 -9.76
N SER A 30 25.74 -29.86 -10.20
CA SER A 30 26.87 -30.73 -9.99
C SER A 30 27.01 -30.83 -8.49
N SER A 31 26.81 -32.02 -7.90
CA SER A 31 26.91 -32.25 -6.46
C SER A 31 28.22 -31.66 -5.94
N SER A 32 28.13 -30.46 -5.37
CA SER A 32 29.24 -29.73 -4.77
C SER A 32 29.70 -30.55 -3.57
N THR A 33 30.92 -31.07 -3.59
CA THR A 33 31.55 -31.61 -2.37
C THR A 33 32.16 -30.48 -1.52
N ASN A 34 32.03 -29.23 -1.96
CA ASN A 34 32.53 -28.08 -1.23
C ASN A 34 31.52 -27.71 -0.14
N GLN A 35 32.04 -27.12 0.93
CA GLN A 35 31.22 -26.65 2.03
C GLN A 35 30.41 -25.42 1.57
N PRO A 36 29.06 -25.42 1.74
CA PRO A 36 28.24 -24.27 1.36
C PRO A 36 28.50 -23.08 2.28
N ALA A 37 28.10 -21.87 1.84
CA ALA A 37 28.18 -20.66 2.66
C ALA A 37 27.20 -20.70 3.84
N ALA A 38 27.57 -20.05 4.95
CA ALA A 38 26.76 -20.04 6.17
C ALA A 38 25.56 -19.08 6.08
N PRO A 39 24.39 -19.41 6.65
CA PRO A 39 23.26 -18.50 6.74
C PRO A 39 23.63 -17.26 7.57
N VAL A 40 22.98 -16.14 7.29
CA VAL A 40 23.25 -14.87 7.97
C VAL A 40 22.00 -14.37 8.70
N ASN A 41 22.18 -13.44 9.64
CA ASN A 41 21.10 -12.77 10.36
C ASN A 41 20.05 -13.70 10.99
N LEU A 42 20.50 -14.81 11.60
CA LEU A 42 19.61 -15.63 12.44
C LEU A 42 19.02 -14.77 13.55
N GLN A 43 17.70 -14.78 13.67
CA GLN A 43 16.94 -13.98 14.63
C GLN A 43 15.66 -14.67 15.10
N ILE A 44 15.11 -14.19 16.22
CA ILE A 44 13.76 -14.50 16.68
C ILE A 44 12.89 -13.30 16.30
N PRO A 45 11.90 -13.45 15.40
CA PRO A 45 10.99 -12.37 15.08
C PRO A 45 10.31 -11.82 16.33
N LYS A 46 9.95 -10.54 16.31
CA LYS A 46 9.35 -9.86 17.46
C LYS A 46 8.11 -10.63 17.94
N LEU A 47 8.11 -11.03 19.22
CA LEU A 47 7.05 -11.80 19.91
C LEU A 47 6.78 -13.22 19.37
N ALA A 48 7.65 -13.75 18.52
CA ALA A 48 7.55 -15.11 17.97
C ALA A 48 8.08 -16.16 18.94
N TYR A 49 7.62 -16.10 20.19
CA TYR A 49 7.96 -17.02 21.27
C TYR A 49 6.91 -16.93 22.38
N ASP A 50 6.79 -18.01 23.15
CA ASP A 50 5.92 -18.08 24.32
C ASP A 50 6.50 -19.05 25.38
N GLU A 51 5.65 -19.66 26.21
CA GLU A 51 6.08 -20.50 27.31
C GLU A 51 6.74 -21.80 26.88
N ASP A 52 6.47 -22.29 25.67
CA ASP A 52 6.94 -23.60 25.19
C ASP A 52 7.39 -23.62 23.72
N SER A 53 7.37 -22.49 23.02
CA SER A 53 7.84 -22.38 21.64
C SER A 53 8.72 -21.15 21.39
N ILE A 54 9.63 -21.27 20.41
CA ILE A 54 10.41 -20.17 19.84
C ILE A 54 10.50 -20.37 18.32
N THR A 55 10.09 -19.38 17.55
CA THR A 55 10.23 -19.35 16.09
C THR A 55 11.52 -18.61 15.69
N LEU A 56 12.28 -19.24 14.80
CA LEU A 56 13.55 -18.75 14.27
C LEU A 56 13.40 -18.43 12.78
N VAL A 57 14.05 -17.36 12.32
CA VAL A 57 14.19 -17.02 10.90
C VAL A 57 15.62 -16.57 10.59
N TRP A 58 16.06 -16.71 9.34
CA TRP A 58 17.41 -16.32 8.90
C TRP A 58 17.45 -15.94 7.43
N GLU A 59 18.44 -15.16 7.03
CA GLU A 59 18.67 -14.82 5.64
C GLU A 59 19.60 -15.86 4.96
N LYS A 60 19.39 -16.06 3.65
CA LYS A 60 20.34 -16.80 2.81
C LYS A 60 21.69 -16.08 2.76
N PRO A 61 22.82 -16.81 2.62
CA PRO A 61 24.08 -16.19 2.25
C PRO A 61 24.01 -15.54 0.86
N GLU A 62 25.00 -14.71 0.51
CA GLU A 62 25.09 -14.07 -0.81
C GLU A 62 25.20 -15.10 -1.96
N ASP A 63 26.00 -16.16 -1.77
CA ASP A 63 26.03 -17.33 -2.66
C ASP A 63 25.28 -18.49 -2.01
N TYR A 64 24.11 -18.80 -2.55
CA TYR A 64 23.22 -19.87 -2.11
C TYR A 64 22.95 -20.89 -3.23
N SER A 65 23.75 -20.86 -4.30
CA SER A 65 23.51 -21.65 -5.51
C SER A 65 23.56 -23.18 -5.28
N ASP A 66 24.35 -23.65 -4.31
CA ASP A 66 24.48 -25.07 -3.97
C ASP A 66 23.70 -25.50 -2.72
N ILE A 67 22.94 -24.58 -2.10
CA ILE A 67 22.11 -24.85 -0.91
C ILE A 67 20.79 -25.49 -1.34
N VAL A 68 20.32 -26.45 -0.54
CA VAL A 68 19.02 -27.11 -0.71
C VAL A 68 18.19 -27.20 0.57
N ASP A 69 18.81 -26.97 1.74
CA ASP A 69 18.13 -27.05 3.04
C ASP A 69 18.96 -26.34 4.12
N PHE A 70 18.39 -26.21 5.32
CA PHE A 70 19.03 -25.66 6.51
C PHE A 70 18.81 -26.57 7.72
N ASN A 71 19.85 -26.80 8.51
CA ASN A 71 19.75 -27.56 9.76
C ASN A 71 19.78 -26.61 10.96
N VAL A 72 18.84 -26.83 11.89
CA VAL A 72 18.67 -26.01 13.09
C VAL A 72 19.26 -26.73 14.29
N TYR A 73 20.00 -26.00 15.12
CA TYR A 73 20.67 -26.51 16.30
C TYR A 73 20.24 -25.75 17.55
N MET A 74 19.97 -26.49 18.62
CA MET A 74 19.67 -25.96 19.95
C MET A 74 20.68 -26.52 20.96
N ASN A 75 21.37 -25.65 21.70
CA ASN A 75 22.39 -26.02 22.68
C ASN A 75 23.44 -27.01 22.12
N GLY A 76 23.86 -26.80 20.87
CA GLY A 76 24.84 -27.64 20.17
C GLY A 76 24.32 -28.99 19.65
N LYS A 77 23.01 -29.25 19.72
CA LYS A 77 22.39 -30.46 19.17
C LYS A 77 21.43 -30.11 18.05
N LYS A 78 21.48 -30.85 16.94
CA LYS A 78 20.53 -30.70 15.84
C LYS A 78 19.13 -31.03 16.34
N VAL A 79 18.18 -30.13 16.08
CA VAL A 79 16.75 -30.30 16.43
C VAL A 79 15.88 -30.62 15.22
N GLY A 80 16.30 -30.20 14.02
CA GLY A 80 15.57 -30.50 12.80
C GLY A 80 16.21 -29.88 11.55
N SER A 81 15.59 -30.14 10.41
CA SER A 81 15.81 -29.49 9.11
C SER A 81 14.63 -28.59 8.76
N ALA A 82 14.90 -27.44 8.16
CA ALA A 82 13.88 -26.47 7.78
C ALA A 82 12.96 -27.00 6.68
N LEU A 83 13.50 -27.75 5.71
CA LEU A 83 12.69 -28.33 4.64
C LEU A 83 11.89 -29.55 5.08
N LYS A 84 12.43 -30.39 5.98
CA LYS A 84 11.80 -31.69 6.33
C LYS A 84 10.95 -31.64 7.58
N ASP A 85 11.46 -30.99 8.62
CA ASP A 85 10.90 -31.07 9.97
C ASP A 85 10.08 -29.82 10.34
N ASN A 86 10.05 -28.79 9.49
CA ASN A 86 9.24 -27.60 9.70
C ASN A 86 7.77 -27.87 9.30
N GLY A 87 6.85 -27.55 10.21
CA GLY A 87 5.41 -27.65 10.00
C GLY A 87 4.78 -26.34 9.54
N GLY A 88 3.46 -26.32 9.40
CA GLY A 88 2.70 -25.12 9.03
C GLY A 88 1.68 -25.39 7.92
N PRO A 89 0.81 -24.41 7.64
CA PRO A 89 -0.28 -24.59 6.69
C PRO A 89 0.19 -24.69 5.23
N THR A 90 1.38 -24.19 4.88
CA THR A 90 1.87 -24.19 3.49
C THR A 90 2.60 -25.46 3.10
N LYS A 91 3.13 -26.22 4.07
CA LYS A 91 4.06 -27.33 3.81
C LYS A 91 3.52 -28.33 2.78
N ALA A 92 2.29 -28.80 3.00
CA ALA A 92 1.65 -29.77 2.10
C ALA A 92 1.40 -29.19 0.70
N TYR A 93 1.08 -27.90 0.59
CA TYR A 93 0.87 -27.23 -0.69
C TYR A 93 2.18 -27.03 -1.46
N ILE A 94 3.26 -26.65 -0.77
CA ILE A 94 4.60 -26.53 -1.35
C ILE A 94 5.08 -27.88 -1.87
N ASP A 95 4.99 -28.94 -1.06
CA ASP A 95 5.38 -30.29 -1.48
C ASP A 95 4.56 -30.72 -2.71
N ASN A 96 3.24 -30.55 -2.67
CA ASN A 96 2.35 -30.90 -3.78
C ASN A 96 2.64 -30.07 -5.05
N PHE A 97 3.05 -28.81 -4.91
CA PHE A 97 3.42 -27.99 -6.05
C PHE A 97 4.57 -28.63 -6.82
N TYR A 98 5.68 -28.94 -6.17
CA TYR A 98 6.83 -29.54 -6.84
C TYR A 98 6.60 -31.00 -7.26
N GLU A 99 5.87 -31.79 -6.46
CA GLU A 99 5.64 -33.19 -6.78
C GLU A 99 4.60 -33.40 -7.90
N ASN A 100 3.53 -32.60 -7.90
CA ASN A 100 2.34 -32.89 -8.70
C ASN A 100 1.96 -31.80 -9.71
N ILE A 101 2.36 -30.55 -9.48
CA ILE A 101 2.08 -29.43 -10.39
C ILE A 101 3.28 -29.19 -11.32
N ASP A 102 4.49 -29.05 -10.78
CA ASP A 102 5.74 -28.80 -11.52
C ASP A 102 6.49 -30.09 -11.95
N LYS A 103 5.78 -31.00 -12.62
CA LYS A 103 6.28 -32.35 -12.92
C LYS A 103 7.51 -32.44 -13.83
N ASP A 104 7.78 -31.38 -14.59
CA ASP A 104 8.88 -31.27 -15.54
C ASP A 104 10.04 -30.41 -15.02
N ASP A 105 10.03 -30.06 -13.73
CA ASP A 105 11.13 -29.36 -13.04
C ASP A 105 11.44 -28.01 -13.70
N PHE A 106 10.38 -27.24 -14.01
CA PHE A 106 10.50 -25.95 -14.68
C PHE A 106 10.76 -24.82 -13.69
N HIS A 107 10.10 -24.85 -12.53
CA HIS A 107 10.14 -23.75 -11.59
C HIS A 107 11.44 -23.72 -10.78
N THR A 108 11.77 -22.54 -10.25
CA THR A 108 12.85 -22.43 -9.27
C THR A 108 12.44 -23.14 -7.98
N ASP A 109 13.38 -23.85 -7.37
CA ASP A 109 13.21 -24.42 -6.03
C ASP A 109 13.29 -23.28 -5.00
N ILE A 110 12.25 -23.13 -4.20
CA ILE A 110 12.30 -22.25 -3.03
C ILE A 110 13.11 -22.89 -1.91
N LEU A 111 13.67 -22.06 -1.04
CA LEU A 111 14.33 -22.48 0.20
C LEU A 111 13.50 -22.06 1.41
N ILE A 112 13.48 -22.90 2.46
CA ILE A 112 12.67 -22.65 3.67
C ILE A 112 13.53 -22.04 4.77
N HIS A 113 13.24 -20.78 5.13
CA HIS A 113 14.07 -19.99 6.06
C HIS A 113 13.47 -19.74 7.45
N ASN A 114 12.50 -20.55 7.87
CA ASN A 114 11.96 -20.49 9.22
C ASN A 114 11.98 -21.87 9.88
N PHE A 115 11.96 -21.87 11.22
CA PHE A 115 11.79 -23.09 12.00
C PHE A 115 11.19 -22.77 13.38
N MET A 116 10.11 -23.45 13.74
CA MET A 116 9.52 -23.35 15.07
C MET A 116 10.04 -24.48 15.96
N VAL A 117 10.70 -24.11 17.06
CA VAL A 117 11.16 -25.07 18.08
C VAL A 117 10.12 -25.14 19.18
N GLU A 118 9.38 -26.23 19.24
CA GLU A 118 8.30 -26.47 20.20
C GLU A 118 8.74 -27.33 21.39
N ASN A 119 7.82 -27.58 22.32
CA ASN A 119 8.01 -28.43 23.50
C ASN A 119 9.17 -27.97 24.42
N LEU A 120 9.42 -26.67 24.44
CA LEU A 120 10.38 -26.02 25.31
C LEU A 120 9.84 -25.91 26.73
N LYS A 121 10.73 -25.59 27.67
CA LYS A 121 10.36 -25.39 29.08
C LYS A 121 10.08 -23.90 29.32
N PRO A 122 9.07 -23.55 30.11
CA PRO A 122 8.80 -22.16 30.47
C PRO A 122 9.98 -21.49 31.19
N ASN A 123 10.15 -20.20 30.92
CA ASN A 123 11.15 -19.30 31.52
C ASN A 123 12.58 -19.85 31.42
N LYS A 124 12.95 -20.41 30.26
CA LYS A 124 14.24 -21.06 30.03
C LYS A 124 14.93 -20.47 28.80
N SER A 125 16.23 -20.19 28.94
CA SER A 125 17.10 -19.78 27.83
C SER A 125 17.64 -20.99 27.06
N TYR A 126 17.77 -20.81 25.74
CA TYR A 126 18.30 -21.77 24.77
C TYR A 126 19.22 -21.05 23.78
N GLU A 127 20.38 -21.63 23.48
CA GLU A 127 21.26 -21.14 22.40
C GLU A 127 20.83 -21.78 21.07
N PHE A 128 20.71 -20.98 20.01
CA PHE A 128 20.38 -21.43 18.66
C PHE A 128 21.45 -21.02 17.62
N TYR A 129 21.66 -21.87 16.61
CA TYR A 129 22.32 -21.53 15.36
C TYR A 129 21.79 -22.39 14.21
N VAL A 130 22.03 -21.96 12.97
CA VAL A 130 21.61 -22.66 11.75
C VAL A 130 22.82 -22.90 10.85
N THR A 131 22.80 -23.99 10.08
CA THR A 131 23.78 -24.30 9.02
C THR A 131 23.06 -24.52 7.70
N SER A 132 23.66 -24.10 6.59
CA SER A 132 23.21 -24.45 5.24
C SER A 132 23.61 -25.88 4.91
N VAL A 133 22.82 -26.55 4.09
CA VAL A 133 23.05 -27.94 3.65
C VAL A 133 23.00 -27.98 2.14
N ASN A 134 24.00 -28.60 1.51
CA ASN A 134 24.00 -28.85 0.07
C ASN A 134 23.45 -30.24 -0.28
N GLU A 135 23.31 -30.54 -1.58
CA GLU A 135 22.78 -31.83 -2.06
C GLU A 135 23.53 -33.06 -1.56
N ALA A 136 24.84 -32.93 -1.29
CA ALA A 136 25.67 -34.01 -0.76
C ALA A 136 25.49 -34.21 0.75
N GLY A 137 24.69 -33.37 1.42
CA GLY A 137 24.49 -33.36 2.86
C GLY A 137 25.63 -32.72 3.65
N VAL A 138 26.53 -31.97 2.98
CA VAL A 138 27.62 -31.23 3.64
C VAL A 138 27.06 -29.95 4.23
N GLU A 139 27.38 -29.69 5.50
CA GLU A 139 26.94 -28.49 6.22
C GLU A 139 27.97 -27.36 6.17
N SER A 140 27.48 -26.12 6.09
CA SER A 140 28.28 -24.90 6.22
C SER A 140 28.91 -24.74 7.62
N ALA A 141 29.70 -23.68 7.81
CA ALA A 141 29.94 -23.17 9.16
C ALA A 141 28.61 -22.70 9.81
N PRO A 142 28.51 -22.62 11.16
CA PRO A 142 27.35 -22.04 11.83
C PRO A 142 27.10 -20.59 11.44
N SER A 143 25.83 -20.20 11.41
CA SER A 143 25.39 -18.79 11.45
C SER A 143 25.87 -18.08 12.72
N ASN A 144 25.49 -16.80 12.88
CA ASN A 144 25.52 -16.17 14.20
C ASN A 144 24.71 -17.01 15.21
N LYS A 145 25.23 -17.10 16.43
CA LYS A 145 24.53 -17.74 17.55
C LYS A 145 23.65 -16.71 18.26
N ILE A 146 22.44 -17.11 18.62
CA ILE A 146 21.51 -16.28 19.42
C ILE A 146 21.04 -17.02 20.67
N GLU A 147 20.68 -16.26 21.71
CA GLU A 147 20.00 -16.82 22.87
C GLU A 147 18.52 -16.42 22.82
N GLY A 148 17.62 -17.41 22.81
CA GLY A 148 16.18 -17.23 22.93
C GLY A 148 15.70 -17.67 24.30
N LYS A 149 14.74 -16.94 24.88
CA LYS A 149 14.17 -17.27 26.18
C LYS A 149 12.65 -17.35 26.11
N THR A 150 12.10 -18.50 26.48
CA THR A 150 10.64 -18.70 26.60
C THR A 150 10.06 -17.83 27.71
N THR A 151 8.78 -17.47 27.59
CA THR A 151 8.07 -16.73 28.63
C THR A 151 7.78 -17.62 29.85
N ALA A 152 7.37 -17.00 30.96
CA ALA A 152 6.72 -17.77 32.02
C ALA A 152 5.35 -18.26 31.53
N VAL A 153 4.79 -19.28 32.19
CA VAL A 153 3.42 -19.72 31.93
C VAL A 153 2.47 -18.53 32.16
N PRO A 154 1.68 -18.13 31.14
CA PRO A 154 0.81 -16.97 31.25
C PRO A 154 -0.39 -17.27 32.16
N GLU A 155 -0.91 -16.24 32.80
CA GLU A 155 -2.27 -16.28 33.37
C GLU A 155 -3.27 -16.39 32.21
N VAL A 156 -4.28 -17.25 32.35
CA VAL A 156 -5.30 -17.49 31.31
C VAL A 156 -6.65 -16.94 31.77
N PHE A 157 -7.24 -16.10 30.93
CA PHE A 157 -8.56 -15.51 31.08
C PHE A 157 -9.50 -16.16 30.05
N ASN A 158 -10.22 -17.20 30.45
CA ASN A 158 -11.14 -17.91 29.57
C ASN A 158 -12.48 -17.15 29.49
N ILE A 159 -12.96 -16.83 28.29
CA ILE A 159 -14.18 -16.04 28.08
C ILE A 159 -15.43 -16.66 28.73
N VAL A 160 -15.47 -18.00 28.88
CA VAL A 160 -16.61 -18.69 29.51
C VAL A 160 -16.72 -18.39 31.00
N ASP A 161 -15.60 -18.07 31.67
CA ASP A 161 -15.59 -17.64 33.07
C ASP A 161 -16.18 -16.22 33.24
N TYR A 162 -16.29 -15.48 32.14
CA TYR A 162 -16.90 -14.15 32.05
C TYR A 162 -18.33 -14.18 31.49
N GLY A 163 -18.88 -15.39 31.28
CA GLY A 163 -20.27 -15.60 30.89
C GLY A 163 -20.51 -15.79 29.39
N ALA A 164 -19.46 -15.98 28.58
CA ALA A 164 -19.62 -16.33 27.17
C ALA A 164 -20.25 -17.72 27.01
N ILE A 165 -21.17 -17.89 26.07
CA ILE A 165 -21.92 -19.14 25.87
C ILE A 165 -21.58 -19.71 24.48
N PRO A 166 -21.13 -20.98 24.37
CA PRO A 166 -20.72 -21.56 23.10
C PRO A 166 -21.95 -21.97 22.24
N ASP A 167 -22.63 -20.99 21.66
CA ASP A 167 -23.76 -21.14 20.73
C ASP A 167 -23.73 -20.10 19.60
N ASP A 168 -24.72 -20.13 18.69
CA ASP A 168 -24.84 -19.23 17.54
C ASP A 168 -25.88 -18.12 17.72
N GLU A 169 -26.44 -17.98 18.93
CA GLU A 169 -27.51 -17.02 19.24
C GLU A 169 -27.08 -15.94 20.24
N THR A 170 -26.21 -16.28 21.19
CA THR A 170 -25.78 -15.41 22.28
C THR A 170 -24.71 -14.43 21.79
N LYS A 171 -25.01 -13.13 21.89
CA LYS A 171 -24.02 -12.06 21.65
C LYS A 171 -23.06 -11.96 22.85
N ASP A 172 -21.89 -12.55 22.71
CA ASP A 172 -20.87 -12.66 23.75
C ASP A 172 -19.93 -11.44 23.85
N THR A 173 -20.14 -10.38 23.05
CA THR A 173 -19.29 -9.18 22.99
C THR A 173 -18.89 -8.68 24.39
N LYS A 174 -19.86 -8.56 25.31
CA LYS A 174 -19.61 -8.07 26.68
C LYS A 174 -18.79 -9.05 27.52
N ALA A 175 -19.03 -10.34 27.39
CA ALA A 175 -18.30 -11.36 28.13
C ALA A 175 -16.84 -11.44 27.65
N ILE A 176 -16.64 -11.42 26.33
CA ILE A 176 -15.31 -11.44 25.71
C ILE A 176 -14.55 -10.15 26.07
N GLN A 177 -15.18 -8.98 25.95
CA GLN A 177 -14.56 -7.71 26.34
C GLN A 177 -14.22 -7.66 27.84
N ALA A 178 -15.07 -8.21 28.71
CA ALA A 178 -14.77 -8.31 30.14
C ALA A 178 -13.52 -9.17 30.44
N ALA A 179 -13.32 -10.27 29.70
CA ALA A 179 -12.10 -11.06 29.80
C ALA A 179 -10.86 -10.28 29.33
N ILE A 180 -10.98 -9.54 28.22
CA ILE A 180 -9.92 -8.66 27.71
C ILE A 180 -9.58 -7.55 28.72
N ASP A 181 -10.59 -6.93 29.31
CA ASP A 181 -10.41 -5.87 30.30
C ASP A 181 -9.76 -6.39 31.58
N ALA A 182 -10.10 -7.60 32.01
CA ALA A 182 -9.52 -8.27 33.17
C ALA A 182 -8.06 -8.71 32.95
N ALA A 183 -7.67 -8.99 31.70
CA ALA A 183 -6.35 -9.50 31.34
C ALA A 183 -5.20 -8.65 31.90
N THR A 184 -4.22 -9.29 32.52
CA THR A 184 -3.01 -8.66 33.07
C THR A 184 -1.87 -8.61 32.04
N PRO A 185 -0.85 -7.74 32.18
CA PRO A 185 0.27 -7.73 31.24
C PRO A 185 0.99 -9.08 31.16
N GLY A 186 1.15 -9.60 29.94
CA GLY A 186 1.71 -10.92 29.63
C GLY A 186 0.73 -12.08 29.72
N SER A 187 -0.56 -11.82 29.96
CA SER A 187 -1.60 -12.86 30.05
C SER A 187 -2.19 -13.24 28.69
N LYS A 188 -2.96 -14.32 28.71
CA LYS A 188 -3.64 -14.89 27.56
C LYS A 188 -5.16 -14.83 27.77
N VAL A 189 -5.89 -14.23 26.84
CA VAL A 189 -7.35 -14.34 26.75
C VAL A 189 -7.64 -15.49 25.81
N LEU A 190 -8.40 -16.48 26.28
CA LEU A 190 -8.70 -17.71 25.54
C LEU A 190 -10.15 -17.69 25.04
N ILE A 191 -10.32 -17.80 23.73
CA ILE A 191 -11.55 -18.24 23.07
C ILE A 191 -11.42 -19.76 22.85
N PRO A 192 -12.01 -20.59 23.72
CA PRO A 192 -11.83 -22.04 23.67
C PRO A 192 -12.59 -22.67 22.50
N GLU A 193 -12.48 -23.99 22.32
CA GLU A 193 -13.35 -24.74 21.41
C GLU A 193 -14.84 -24.44 21.68
N GLY A 194 -15.59 -24.18 20.61
CA GLY A 194 -16.96 -23.68 20.64
C GLY A 194 -17.17 -22.56 19.61
N GLN A 195 -18.42 -22.23 19.31
CA GLN A 195 -18.76 -21.08 18.48
C GLN A 195 -19.25 -19.96 19.39
N PHE A 196 -18.79 -18.73 19.15
CA PHE A 196 -19.14 -17.55 19.95
C PHE A 196 -19.43 -16.37 19.02
N VAL A 197 -20.54 -15.67 19.23
CA VAL A 197 -20.94 -14.53 18.38
C VAL A 197 -20.53 -13.22 19.03
N SER A 198 -19.86 -12.33 18.29
CA SER A 198 -19.41 -11.04 18.84
C SER A 198 -19.60 -9.89 17.86
N GLY A 199 -19.90 -8.72 18.42
CA GLY A 199 -19.65 -7.43 17.79
C GLY A 199 -18.19 -7.01 17.92
N GLU A 200 -17.92 -5.71 17.77
CA GLU A 200 -16.57 -5.16 17.87
C GLU A 200 -15.90 -5.43 19.23
N LEU A 201 -14.65 -5.90 19.19
CA LEU A 201 -13.79 -6.13 20.36
C LEU A 201 -12.58 -5.19 20.35
N TRP A 202 -12.10 -4.81 21.54
CA TRP A 202 -11.01 -3.86 21.72
C TRP A 202 -9.86 -4.47 22.54
N LEU A 203 -8.75 -4.77 21.86
CA LEU A 203 -7.51 -5.26 22.47
C LEU A 203 -6.69 -4.13 23.09
N LYS A 204 -5.75 -4.51 23.97
CA LYS A 204 -4.83 -3.60 24.66
C LYS A 204 -3.40 -4.15 24.67
N SER A 205 -2.43 -3.34 25.08
CA SER A 205 -1.02 -3.75 25.11
C SER A 205 -0.72 -4.96 26.00
N ASP A 206 0.39 -5.63 25.70
CA ASP A 206 0.98 -6.69 26.51
C ASP A 206 0.01 -7.85 26.77
N MET A 207 -0.67 -8.35 25.75
CA MET A 207 -1.59 -9.49 25.86
C MET A 207 -1.53 -10.42 24.65
N THR A 208 -2.00 -11.65 24.84
CA THR A 208 -2.28 -12.61 23.77
C THR A 208 -3.78 -12.89 23.71
N LEU A 209 -4.41 -12.73 22.54
CA LEU A 209 -5.70 -13.35 22.25
C LEU A 209 -5.44 -14.70 21.58
N GLN A 210 -5.75 -15.81 22.26
CA GLN A 210 -5.67 -17.16 21.69
C GLN A 210 -7.07 -17.60 21.25
N VAL A 211 -7.22 -17.93 19.97
CA VAL A 211 -8.44 -18.42 19.35
C VAL A 211 -8.26 -19.89 18.99
N ASP A 212 -8.85 -20.77 19.78
CA ASP A 212 -8.88 -22.21 19.50
C ASP A 212 -10.24 -22.66 18.95
N GLY A 213 -11.30 -21.89 19.18
CA GLY A 213 -12.65 -22.14 18.67
C GLY A 213 -13.01 -21.35 17.41
N TYR A 214 -14.28 -20.95 17.32
CA TYR A 214 -14.87 -20.24 16.20
C TYR A 214 -15.47 -18.91 16.69
N LEU A 215 -14.82 -17.79 16.36
CA LEU A 215 -15.34 -16.46 16.63
C LEU A 215 -16.11 -15.96 15.40
N LEU A 216 -17.44 -15.85 15.52
CA LEU A 216 -18.33 -15.41 14.46
C LEU A 216 -18.74 -13.94 14.66
N GLY A 217 -18.59 -13.12 13.63
CA GLY A 217 -19.08 -11.75 13.62
C GLY A 217 -20.61 -11.70 13.70
N SER A 218 -21.13 -10.81 14.54
CA SER A 218 -22.56 -10.48 14.55
C SER A 218 -23.00 -10.00 13.16
N PRO A 219 -24.19 -10.39 12.67
CA PRO A 219 -24.75 -9.90 11.41
C PRO A 219 -25.37 -8.49 11.55
N ASP A 220 -25.47 -7.96 12.77
CA ASP A 220 -26.18 -6.71 13.06
C ASP A 220 -25.24 -5.51 12.98
N ALA A 221 -25.62 -4.50 12.19
CA ALA A 221 -24.80 -3.30 12.00
C ALA A 221 -24.60 -2.47 13.29
N GLU A 222 -25.53 -2.57 14.25
CA GLU A 222 -25.45 -1.82 15.52
C GLU A 222 -24.36 -2.33 16.48
N ASP A 223 -23.85 -3.54 16.25
CA ASP A 223 -22.76 -4.13 17.04
C ASP A 223 -21.37 -3.64 16.58
N TYR A 224 -21.32 -2.78 15.56
CA TYR A 224 -20.11 -2.18 15.00
C TYR A 224 -20.29 -0.68 14.88
N SER A 225 -19.50 0.06 15.64
CA SER A 225 -19.57 1.51 15.66
C SER A 225 -18.97 2.08 14.37
N MET A 226 -19.61 3.11 13.81
CA MET A 226 -19.09 3.88 12.67
C MET A 226 -18.41 5.15 13.17
N ASN A 227 -17.08 5.19 13.13
CA ASN A 227 -16.22 6.35 13.49
C ASN A 227 -14.76 6.16 13.03
N PHE A 228 -14.52 5.26 12.08
CA PHE A 228 -13.17 4.94 11.62
C PHE A 228 -12.83 5.71 10.35
N TRP A 229 -11.68 6.39 10.33
CA TRP A 229 -11.13 7.03 9.14
C TRP A 229 -9.82 6.37 8.77
N LEU A 230 -9.65 5.97 7.50
CA LEU A 230 -8.44 5.31 7.03
C LEU A 230 -7.20 6.19 7.22
N TYR A 231 -7.27 7.47 6.82
CA TYR A 231 -6.23 8.46 7.04
C TYR A 231 -6.73 9.65 7.87
N ASP A 232 -5.81 10.42 8.47
CA ASP A 232 -6.18 11.61 9.23
C ASP A 232 -6.93 12.66 8.40
N TYR A 233 -6.71 12.68 7.08
CA TYR A 233 -7.39 13.54 6.11
C TYR A 233 -8.56 12.87 5.37
N SER A 234 -8.86 11.59 5.64
CA SER A 234 -10.03 10.92 5.05
C SER A 234 -11.32 11.62 5.45
N THR A 235 -12.25 11.69 4.51
CA THR A 235 -13.62 12.21 4.69
C THR A 235 -14.67 11.10 4.71
N ASP A 236 -14.29 9.89 4.28
CA ASP A 236 -15.09 8.66 4.37
C ASP A 236 -14.97 8.07 5.78
N GLU A 237 -16.12 7.82 6.41
CA GLU A 237 -16.23 7.18 7.72
C GLU A 237 -16.59 5.71 7.50
N ARG A 238 -15.94 4.80 8.23
CA ARG A 238 -16.16 3.36 8.15
C ARG A 238 -16.54 2.79 9.52
N SER A 239 -17.06 1.57 9.51
CA SER A 239 -17.30 0.78 10.72
C SER A 239 -15.98 0.19 11.24
N TYR A 240 -15.87 0.04 12.56
CA TYR A 240 -14.76 -0.72 13.16
C TYR A 240 -14.84 -2.20 12.85
N SER A 241 -13.73 -2.89 13.03
CA SER A 241 -13.60 -4.32 12.75
C SER A 241 -14.24 -5.20 13.82
N LEU A 242 -14.31 -6.50 13.56
CA LEU A 242 -14.63 -7.48 14.59
C LEU A 242 -13.59 -7.45 15.72
N ILE A 243 -12.31 -7.35 15.40
CA ILE A 243 -11.22 -7.18 16.38
C ILE A 243 -10.46 -5.90 16.09
N ASN A 244 -10.27 -5.07 17.12
CA ASN A 244 -9.62 -3.76 17.01
C ASN A 244 -8.50 -3.61 18.03
N ALA A 245 -7.42 -2.94 17.65
CA ALA A 245 -6.46 -2.35 18.57
C ALA A 245 -6.07 -0.98 18.04
N HIS A 246 -6.49 0.12 18.66
CA HIS A 246 -6.42 1.43 18.02
C HIS A 246 -5.92 2.52 18.95
N THR A 247 -4.92 3.29 18.49
CA THR A 247 -4.54 4.57 19.10
C THR A 247 -4.23 5.63 18.04
N TYR A 248 -4.53 6.89 18.37
CA TYR A 248 -4.30 8.03 17.48
C TYR A 248 -2.96 8.73 17.72
N ASP A 249 -2.16 8.31 18.71
CA ASP A 249 -0.77 8.75 18.86
C ASP A 249 0.23 7.88 18.09
N TYR A 250 -0.26 6.77 17.51
CA TYR A 250 0.51 5.81 16.71
C TYR A 250 1.72 5.19 17.41
N GLY A 251 1.71 5.12 18.75
CA GLY A 251 2.85 4.54 19.48
C GLY A 251 2.56 4.07 20.90
N SER A 252 1.33 4.20 21.37
CA SER A 252 0.96 3.80 22.74
C SER A 252 0.70 2.30 22.90
N LEU A 253 0.28 1.60 21.83
CA LEU A 253 0.02 0.17 21.89
C LEU A 253 1.28 -0.63 21.57
N LYS A 254 1.47 -1.74 22.29
CA LYS A 254 2.63 -2.60 22.11
C LYS A 254 2.38 -4.04 22.49
N ASN A 255 3.17 -4.93 21.94
CA ASN A 255 3.27 -6.33 22.34
C ASN A 255 1.90 -7.05 22.37
N ILE A 256 1.19 -7.05 21.24
CA ILE A 256 -0.11 -7.73 21.12
C ILE A 256 0.08 -8.95 20.21
N ARG A 257 -0.45 -10.10 20.65
CA ARG A 257 -0.44 -11.35 19.89
C ARG A 257 -1.87 -11.81 19.62
N ILE A 258 -2.15 -12.29 18.41
CA ILE A 258 -3.37 -13.03 18.06
C ILE A 258 -2.94 -14.38 17.50
N VAL A 259 -3.23 -15.45 18.24
CA VAL A 259 -2.67 -16.78 17.96
C VAL A 259 -3.74 -17.87 18.07
N GLY A 260 -3.37 -19.11 17.76
CA GLY A 260 -4.22 -20.29 17.90
C GLY A 260 -4.64 -20.85 16.56
N ASN A 261 -5.28 -22.02 16.58
CA ASN A 261 -5.61 -22.77 15.35
C ASN A 261 -7.09 -22.65 14.96
N GLY A 262 -7.82 -21.76 15.62
CA GLY A 262 -9.25 -21.51 15.43
C GLY A 262 -9.56 -20.63 14.22
N ILE A 263 -10.85 -20.30 14.09
CA ILE A 263 -11.41 -19.53 12.97
C ILE A 263 -11.95 -18.20 13.49
N ILE A 264 -11.63 -17.12 12.77
CA ILE A 264 -12.23 -15.80 12.91
C ILE A 264 -13.04 -15.55 11.64
N ASP A 265 -14.35 -15.61 11.75
CA ASP A 265 -15.31 -15.44 10.65
C ASP A 265 -16.01 -14.09 10.77
N GLY A 266 -15.85 -13.22 9.77
CA GLY A 266 -16.44 -11.88 9.78
C GLY A 266 -17.94 -11.84 9.48
N ASN A 267 -18.54 -12.97 9.13
CA ASN A 267 -19.95 -13.12 8.75
C ASN A 267 -20.38 -12.11 7.66
N GLY A 268 -19.49 -11.83 6.73
CA GLY A 268 -19.65 -10.76 5.74
C GLY A 268 -20.61 -11.09 4.62
N TRP A 269 -20.46 -12.27 4.04
CA TRP A 269 -21.07 -12.65 2.77
C TRP A 269 -21.70 -14.03 2.83
N LYS A 270 -22.72 -14.23 1.99
CA LYS A 270 -23.28 -15.56 1.74
C LYS A 270 -22.28 -16.40 0.94
N LYS A 271 -22.34 -17.72 1.12
CA LYS A 271 -21.62 -18.67 0.28
C LYS A 271 -22.18 -18.66 -1.15
N ASP A 272 -21.28 -18.71 -2.13
CA ASP A 272 -21.64 -19.03 -3.50
C ASP A 272 -21.92 -20.54 -3.61
N LYS A 273 -23.21 -20.88 -3.62
CA LYS A 273 -23.69 -22.28 -3.74
C LYS A 273 -23.40 -22.89 -5.11
N SER A 274 -23.05 -22.09 -6.11
CA SER A 274 -22.83 -22.55 -7.49
C SER A 274 -21.39 -22.94 -7.79
N HIS A 275 -20.44 -22.53 -6.92
CA HIS A 275 -19.01 -22.78 -7.14
C HIS A 275 -18.30 -23.31 -5.88
N PRO A 276 -18.73 -24.40 -5.21
CA PRO A 276 -17.86 -25.03 -4.23
C PRO A 276 -16.60 -25.57 -4.91
N THR A 277 -15.41 -25.18 -4.42
CA THR A 277 -14.14 -25.59 -5.03
C THR A 277 -13.39 -26.57 -4.15
N ILE A 278 -12.85 -27.60 -4.79
CA ILE A 278 -11.82 -28.47 -4.22
C ILE A 278 -10.45 -27.91 -4.65
N ASP A 279 -9.56 -27.71 -3.69
CA ASP A 279 -8.20 -27.26 -3.96
C ASP A 279 -7.29 -28.36 -4.53
N GLU A 280 -6.04 -28.00 -4.82
CA GLU A 280 -5.02 -28.88 -5.38
C GLU A 280 -4.53 -29.99 -4.42
N LEU A 281 -4.94 -29.96 -3.14
CA LEU A 281 -4.73 -31.03 -2.18
C LEU A 281 -5.97 -31.90 -1.96
N GLY A 282 -7.13 -31.52 -2.54
CA GLY A 282 -8.39 -32.21 -2.34
C GLY A 282 -9.24 -31.68 -1.19
N ASN A 283 -8.86 -30.55 -0.56
CA ASN A 283 -9.64 -29.92 0.50
C ASN A 283 -10.76 -29.03 -0.07
N GLU A 284 -11.86 -28.91 0.67
CA GLU A 284 -12.91 -27.94 0.34
C GLU A 284 -12.46 -26.52 0.76
N LEU A 285 -12.52 -25.58 -0.19
CA LEU A 285 -12.35 -24.15 0.07
C LEU A 285 -13.72 -23.45 -0.02
N PRO A 286 -14.04 -22.57 0.95
CA PRO A 286 -15.26 -21.78 0.86
C PRO A 286 -15.16 -20.85 -0.35
N ARG A 287 -16.28 -20.66 -1.04
CA ARG A 287 -16.45 -19.61 -2.04
C ARG A 287 -17.54 -18.67 -1.59
N LEU A 288 -17.18 -17.41 -1.45
CA LEU A 288 -18.06 -16.33 -1.01
C LEU A 288 -18.63 -15.62 -2.23
N ALA A 289 -19.85 -15.12 -2.11
CA ALA A 289 -20.52 -14.45 -3.21
C ALA A 289 -19.81 -13.14 -3.60
N ALA A 290 -19.32 -13.07 -4.84
CA ALA A 290 -18.71 -11.87 -5.40
C ALA A 290 -19.73 -10.73 -5.53
N GLY A 291 -19.72 -9.84 -4.53
CA GLY A 291 -20.60 -8.69 -4.43
C GLY A 291 -20.04 -7.42 -5.07
N ASN A 292 -20.88 -6.39 -5.08
CA ASN A 292 -20.51 -5.00 -5.34
C ASN A 292 -21.57 -4.10 -4.69
N ASN A 293 -21.40 -2.77 -4.78
CA ASN A 293 -22.36 -1.79 -4.24
C ASN A 293 -23.82 -2.09 -4.62
N SER A 294 -24.09 -2.49 -5.87
CA SER A 294 -25.46 -2.74 -6.36
C SER A 294 -26.04 -4.10 -6.00
N LYS A 295 -25.19 -5.05 -5.58
CA LYS A 295 -25.60 -6.44 -5.27
C LYS A 295 -25.53 -6.79 -3.79
N VAL A 296 -24.82 -6.00 -2.98
CA VAL A 296 -24.63 -6.27 -1.55
C VAL A 296 -25.99 -6.37 -0.83
N THR A 297 -26.91 -5.44 -1.10
CA THR A 297 -28.28 -5.38 -0.55
C THR A 297 -29.34 -5.72 -1.59
N GLY A 298 -29.00 -6.37 -2.72
CA GLY A 298 -29.71 -6.30 -4.03
C GLY A 298 -31.24 -6.44 -4.11
N ASN A 299 -31.95 -6.69 -3.01
CA ASN A 299 -33.40 -6.51 -2.86
C ASN A 299 -33.86 -5.06 -2.56
N VAL A 300 -32.97 -4.16 -2.10
CA VAL A 300 -33.32 -2.81 -1.64
C VAL A 300 -33.49 -1.85 -2.82
N GLN A 301 -34.59 -1.07 -2.79
CA GLN A 301 -34.89 -0.03 -3.78
C GLN A 301 -35.06 1.33 -3.08
N VAL A 302 -34.63 2.40 -3.75
CA VAL A 302 -34.78 3.78 -3.27
C VAL A 302 -35.77 4.53 -4.16
N GLU A 303 -36.94 4.86 -3.62
CA GLU A 303 -37.97 5.64 -4.33
C GLU A 303 -38.38 6.88 -3.53
N ASN A 304 -38.32 8.06 -4.15
CA ASN A 304 -38.68 9.34 -3.52
C ASN A 304 -37.99 9.57 -2.15
N GLY A 305 -36.73 9.16 -2.02
CA GLY A 305 -35.96 9.29 -0.78
C GLY A 305 -36.37 8.33 0.35
N LYS A 306 -37.10 7.25 0.03
CA LYS A 306 -37.44 6.18 0.98
C LYS A 306 -36.88 4.85 0.50
N MET A 307 -36.25 4.11 1.42
CA MET A 307 -35.76 2.77 1.18
C MET A 307 -36.82 1.72 1.50
N SER A 308 -36.88 0.65 0.69
CA SER A 308 -37.60 -0.57 1.06
C SER A 308 -36.85 -1.35 2.16
N PRO A 309 -37.54 -2.16 2.98
CA PRO A 309 -36.87 -3.00 3.98
C PRO A 309 -35.82 -3.94 3.38
N LEU A 310 -34.71 -4.13 4.09
CA LEU A 310 -33.71 -5.16 3.79
C LEU A 310 -34.29 -6.56 4.08
N ASP A 311 -34.08 -7.49 3.16
CA ASP A 311 -34.39 -8.91 3.35
C ASP A 311 -33.11 -9.71 3.15
N LEU A 312 -32.53 -10.14 4.27
CA LEU A 312 -31.30 -10.95 4.28
C LEU A 312 -31.54 -12.35 3.73
N GLU A 313 -32.77 -12.86 3.69
CA GLU A 313 -33.08 -14.19 3.16
C GLU A 313 -33.28 -14.18 1.64
N SER A 314 -33.43 -13.00 1.02
CA SER A 314 -33.56 -12.87 -0.43
C SER A 314 -32.35 -13.45 -1.18
N ASP A 315 -32.61 -14.23 -2.24
CA ASP A 315 -31.59 -14.75 -3.16
C ASP A 315 -30.82 -13.62 -3.90
N SER A 316 -31.39 -12.42 -3.99
CA SER A 316 -30.76 -11.25 -4.61
C SER A 316 -29.79 -10.51 -3.69
N THR A 317 -29.82 -10.79 -2.39
CA THR A 317 -28.97 -10.15 -1.37
C THR A 317 -27.76 -11.04 -1.16
N LEU A 318 -26.56 -10.56 -1.55
CA LEU A 318 -25.33 -11.36 -1.44
C LEU A 318 -24.61 -11.20 -0.10
N GLY A 319 -24.77 -10.05 0.57
CA GLY A 319 -24.17 -9.80 1.88
C GLY A 319 -24.97 -10.40 3.05
N ILE A 320 -24.29 -10.52 4.19
CA ILE A 320 -24.88 -10.73 5.51
C ILE A 320 -24.59 -9.45 6.33
N LEU A 321 -23.48 -9.39 7.08
CA LEU A 321 -23.06 -8.17 7.75
C LEU A 321 -22.77 -7.05 6.74
N ALA A 322 -22.17 -7.38 5.59
CA ALA A 322 -21.93 -6.42 4.52
C ALA A 322 -23.22 -5.73 4.03
N ALA A 323 -24.34 -6.47 3.97
CA ALA A 323 -25.63 -5.95 3.57
C ALA A 323 -26.25 -5.09 4.68
N SER A 324 -26.26 -5.59 5.92
CA SER A 324 -26.78 -4.86 7.08
C SER A 324 -26.11 -3.50 7.26
N GLN A 325 -24.77 -3.45 7.15
CA GLN A 325 -24.00 -2.21 7.30
C GLN A 325 -24.21 -1.24 6.15
N SER A 326 -24.20 -1.73 4.91
CA SER A 326 -24.47 -0.89 3.75
C SER A 326 -25.88 -0.28 3.83
N TYR A 327 -26.88 -1.09 4.21
CA TYR A 327 -28.25 -0.62 4.40
C TYR A 327 -28.35 0.44 5.52
N ALA A 328 -27.75 0.18 6.69
CA ALA A 328 -27.75 1.15 7.80
C ALA A 328 -27.06 2.47 7.44
N ALA A 329 -25.97 2.43 6.67
CA ALA A 329 -25.29 3.62 6.16
C ALA A 329 -26.15 4.40 5.14
N GLN A 330 -26.91 3.72 4.28
CA GLN A 330 -27.88 4.37 3.40
C GLN A 330 -29.05 4.99 4.17
N GLU A 331 -29.51 4.38 5.28
CA GLU A 331 -30.51 4.98 6.17
C GLU A 331 -29.98 6.26 6.86
N LEU A 332 -28.66 6.36 7.02
CA LEU A 332 -27.98 7.59 7.46
C LEU A 332 -27.82 8.63 6.35
N GLY A 333 -28.28 8.33 5.13
CA GLY A 333 -28.35 9.19 3.96
C GLY A 333 -27.14 9.13 3.04
N MET A 334 -26.28 8.11 3.16
CA MET A 334 -25.21 7.87 2.18
C MET A 334 -25.77 7.29 0.88
N ASP A 335 -25.14 7.62 -0.25
CA ASP A 335 -25.39 6.93 -1.52
C ASP A 335 -24.90 5.47 -1.46
N GLU A 336 -25.33 4.66 -2.42
CA GLU A 336 -25.02 3.22 -2.49
C GLU A 336 -23.51 2.91 -2.50
N LYS A 337 -22.70 3.72 -3.21
CA LYS A 337 -21.26 3.53 -3.34
C LYS A 337 -20.54 3.93 -2.05
N SER A 338 -20.89 5.08 -1.46
CA SER A 338 -20.33 5.53 -0.19
C SER A 338 -20.71 4.61 0.97
N ALA A 339 -21.98 4.16 1.01
CA ALA A 339 -22.46 3.22 2.01
C ALA A 339 -21.72 1.88 1.96
N TYR A 340 -21.42 1.40 0.75
CA TYR A 340 -20.68 0.16 0.53
C TYR A 340 -19.25 0.19 1.10
N SER A 341 -18.62 1.36 1.21
CA SER A 341 -17.28 1.52 1.80
C SER A 341 -17.28 1.53 3.34
N THR A 342 -18.45 1.49 3.99
CA THR A 342 -18.55 1.55 5.47
C THR A 342 -18.43 0.20 6.15
N ARG A 343 -18.35 -0.90 5.39
CA ARG A 343 -18.30 -2.27 5.87
C ARG A 343 -17.12 -2.52 6.82
N SER A 344 -17.31 -3.38 7.81
CA SER A 344 -16.27 -3.78 8.77
C SER A 344 -15.22 -4.70 8.13
N SER A 345 -13.95 -4.38 8.32
CA SER A 345 -12.86 -5.35 8.11
C SER A 345 -12.85 -6.41 9.22
N LEU A 346 -12.12 -7.51 9.06
CA LEU A 346 -12.05 -8.57 10.08
C LEU A 346 -11.25 -8.14 11.30
N ILE A 347 -10.02 -7.68 11.08
CA ILE A 347 -9.12 -7.24 12.14
C ILE A 347 -8.48 -5.92 11.72
N THR A 348 -8.56 -4.89 12.55
CA THR A 348 -7.85 -3.62 12.30
C THR A 348 -7.01 -3.24 13.52
N VAL A 349 -5.69 -3.17 13.32
CA VAL A 349 -4.76 -2.64 14.32
C VAL A 349 -4.15 -1.34 13.83
N ARG A 350 -4.07 -0.34 14.72
CA ARG A 350 -3.53 0.98 14.44
C ARG A 350 -2.63 1.48 15.57
N GLY A 351 -1.40 1.85 15.23
CA GLY A 351 -0.47 2.42 16.19
C GLY A 351 0.17 1.41 17.14
N VAL A 352 0.39 0.17 16.68
CA VAL A 352 0.96 -0.89 17.52
C VAL A 352 2.44 -1.11 17.19
N ASP A 353 3.28 -1.10 18.23
CA ASP A 353 4.67 -1.56 18.18
C ASP A 353 4.78 -3.00 18.71
N GLY A 354 4.93 -3.96 17.79
CA GLY A 354 4.97 -5.38 18.10
C GLY A 354 3.59 -6.02 17.97
N MET A 355 3.26 -6.44 16.76
CA MET A 355 2.10 -7.30 16.44
C MET A 355 2.58 -8.68 16.00
N TYR A 356 1.97 -9.72 16.55
CA TYR A 356 2.25 -11.11 16.16
C TYR A 356 0.95 -11.85 15.86
N TYR A 357 0.84 -12.38 14.65
CA TYR A 357 -0.25 -13.25 14.22
C TYR A 357 0.31 -14.65 13.98
N GLU A 358 -0.36 -15.67 14.55
CA GLU A 358 0.05 -17.06 14.34
C GLU A 358 -1.11 -18.05 14.24
N GLY A 359 -1.08 -18.93 13.24
CA GLY A 359 -1.94 -20.12 13.15
C GLY A 359 -3.41 -19.87 12.76
N ILE A 360 -3.96 -18.70 13.10
CA ILE A 360 -5.39 -18.42 12.96
C ILE A 360 -5.87 -18.53 11.50
N THR A 361 -7.12 -18.94 11.34
CA THR A 361 -7.82 -18.88 10.05
C THR A 361 -8.69 -17.63 9.98
N GLN A 362 -8.46 -16.76 8.99
CA GLN A 362 -9.39 -15.69 8.64
C GLN A 362 -10.39 -16.16 7.58
N LEU A 363 -11.69 -15.89 7.84
CA LEU A 363 -12.80 -16.32 7.01
C LEU A 363 -13.81 -15.18 6.84
N ASN A 364 -14.36 -15.08 5.63
CA ASN A 364 -15.59 -14.31 5.34
C ASN A 364 -15.68 -12.89 5.95
N PRO A 365 -14.67 -12.02 5.74
CA PRO A 365 -14.76 -10.62 6.16
C PRO A 365 -15.88 -9.89 5.41
N ALA A 366 -16.53 -8.92 6.08
CA ALA A 366 -17.48 -8.03 5.39
C ALA A 366 -16.77 -7.06 4.45
N PHE A 367 -15.53 -6.66 4.77
CA PHE A 367 -14.65 -5.84 3.95
C PHE A 367 -13.26 -6.47 3.84
N HIS A 368 -12.19 -5.80 4.28
CA HIS A 368 -10.83 -6.33 4.27
C HIS A 368 -10.60 -7.42 5.34
N GLY A 369 -9.57 -8.23 5.16
CA GLY A 369 -9.10 -9.22 6.15
C GLY A 369 -8.38 -8.57 7.34
N ILE A 370 -7.07 -8.79 7.44
CA ILE A 370 -6.22 -8.25 8.51
C ILE A 370 -5.55 -6.96 8.06
N VAL A 371 -5.84 -5.85 8.74
CA VAL A 371 -5.38 -4.51 8.40
C VAL A 371 -4.46 -3.96 9.51
N ASN A 372 -3.23 -3.61 9.14
CA ASN A 372 -2.23 -2.99 10.02
C ASN A 372 -1.96 -1.56 9.57
N LEU A 373 -2.24 -0.57 10.42
CA LEU A 373 -2.08 0.85 10.09
C LEU A 373 -1.12 1.53 11.07
N HIS A 374 -0.22 2.39 10.60
CA HIS A 374 0.70 3.14 11.47
C HIS A 374 1.41 2.27 12.52
N SER A 375 1.74 1.03 12.17
CA SER A 375 2.22 0.02 13.11
C SER A 375 3.65 -0.40 12.75
N LYS A 376 4.40 -0.90 13.74
CA LYS A 376 5.81 -1.27 13.56
C LYS A 376 6.08 -2.65 14.15
N ASN A 377 7.08 -3.35 13.61
CA ASN A 377 7.51 -4.67 14.09
C ASN A 377 6.35 -5.69 14.03
N ILE A 378 5.85 -5.92 12.82
CA ILE A 378 4.68 -6.76 12.55
C ILE A 378 5.13 -8.10 12.00
N VAL A 379 4.59 -9.18 12.54
CA VAL A 379 4.89 -10.55 12.12
C VAL A 379 3.60 -11.31 11.86
N VAL A 380 3.44 -11.86 10.66
CA VAL A 380 2.35 -12.73 10.25
C VAL A 380 2.94 -14.09 9.89
N ASN A 381 2.75 -15.08 10.75
CA ASN A 381 3.36 -16.41 10.65
C ASN A 381 2.29 -17.49 10.59
N GLY A 382 2.26 -18.31 9.55
CA GLY A 382 1.46 -19.55 9.61
C GLY A 382 -0.05 -19.33 9.64
N THR A 383 -0.56 -18.17 9.23
CA THR A 383 -2.00 -17.91 9.17
C THR A 383 -2.61 -18.43 7.87
N ILE A 384 -3.92 -18.67 7.91
CA ILE A 384 -4.68 -19.25 6.80
C ILE A 384 -5.75 -18.23 6.38
N SER A 385 -5.75 -17.82 5.11
CA SER A 385 -6.78 -16.93 4.56
C SER A 385 -7.69 -17.67 3.60
N LYS A 386 -8.99 -17.66 3.89
CA LYS A 386 -10.03 -18.31 3.07
C LYS A 386 -11.17 -17.33 2.81
N THR A 387 -10.90 -16.30 2.01
CA THR A 387 -11.83 -15.17 1.80
C THR A 387 -12.26 -15.01 0.35
N TYR A 388 -11.84 -15.88 -0.56
CA TYR A 388 -12.26 -15.85 -1.97
C TYR A 388 -13.78 -16.14 -2.13
N ASP A 389 -14.59 -15.41 -2.89
CA ASP A 389 -14.32 -14.18 -3.65
C ASP A 389 -15.05 -12.97 -3.03
N ALA A 390 -14.95 -12.82 -1.71
CA ALA A 390 -15.57 -11.68 -1.03
C ALA A 390 -14.92 -10.38 -1.54
N ASN A 391 -15.73 -9.45 -2.05
CA ASN A 391 -15.21 -8.25 -2.70
C ASN A 391 -14.50 -7.33 -1.68
N ASN A 392 -13.27 -6.91 -2.01
CA ASN A 392 -12.32 -6.19 -1.16
C ASN A 392 -11.80 -6.99 0.04
N ALA A 393 -11.89 -8.32 0.02
CA ALA A 393 -11.41 -9.18 1.09
C ALA A 393 -9.92 -9.52 0.93
N ASP A 394 -9.09 -8.50 1.04
CA ASP A 394 -7.63 -8.60 1.09
C ASP A 394 -7.19 -9.57 2.20
N GLY A 395 -6.09 -10.29 1.99
CA GLY A 395 -5.52 -11.15 3.03
C GLY A 395 -4.91 -10.32 4.15
N TYR A 396 -3.84 -9.59 3.82
CA TYR A 396 -3.12 -8.74 4.76
C TYR A 396 -2.88 -7.36 4.13
N GLU A 397 -3.28 -6.30 4.83
CA GLU A 397 -2.99 -4.92 4.45
C GLU A 397 -2.01 -4.29 5.43
N PHE A 398 -1.03 -3.55 4.89
CA PHE A 398 -0.08 -2.76 5.65
C PHE A 398 -0.11 -1.31 5.16
N GLY A 399 -0.67 -0.42 5.97
CA GLY A 399 -0.80 1.01 5.71
C GLY A 399 0.13 1.84 6.60
N ASP A 400 0.98 2.68 6.03
CA ASP A 400 1.89 3.58 6.77
C ASP A 400 2.69 2.85 7.88
N SER A 401 3.13 1.62 7.61
CA SER A 401 3.69 0.68 8.59
C SER A 401 5.13 0.26 8.25
N GLN A 402 5.89 -0.19 9.25
CA GLN A 402 7.34 -0.45 9.14
C GLN A 402 7.76 -1.77 9.80
N ASN A 403 8.86 -2.35 9.32
CA ASN A 403 9.44 -3.61 9.78
C ASN A 403 8.41 -4.75 9.82
N ILE A 404 8.12 -5.28 8.64
CA ILE A 404 7.02 -6.21 8.38
C ILE A 404 7.60 -7.57 7.96
N MET A 405 7.10 -8.64 8.56
CA MET A 405 7.48 -10.00 8.19
C MET A 405 6.23 -10.85 7.92
N VAL A 406 6.15 -11.47 6.75
CA VAL A 406 5.00 -12.30 6.34
C VAL A 406 5.52 -13.63 5.83
N PHE A 407 5.34 -14.70 6.60
CA PHE A 407 5.87 -16.01 6.22
C PHE A 407 5.00 -17.20 6.61
N ASN A 408 5.19 -18.31 5.90
CA ASN A 408 4.51 -19.58 6.16
C ASN A 408 2.98 -19.51 6.02
N ASN A 409 2.44 -18.55 5.28
CA ASN A 409 0.99 -18.35 5.18
C ASN A 409 0.36 -19.05 3.96
N PHE A 410 -0.82 -19.65 4.15
CA PHE A 410 -1.69 -20.04 3.03
C PHE A 410 -2.69 -18.92 2.76
N VAL A 411 -2.77 -18.44 1.51
CA VAL A 411 -3.55 -17.25 1.17
C VAL A 411 -4.46 -17.52 -0.04
N ASP A 412 -5.77 -17.52 0.17
CA ASP A 412 -6.81 -17.66 -0.88
C ASP A 412 -7.88 -16.58 -0.65
N THR A 413 -7.80 -15.47 -1.38
CA THR A 413 -8.42 -14.19 -1.00
C THR A 413 -9.31 -13.59 -2.09
N GLY A 414 -10.37 -12.87 -1.70
CA GLY A 414 -11.29 -12.21 -2.65
C GLY A 414 -10.78 -10.86 -3.18
N ASP A 415 -9.62 -10.41 -2.73
CA ASP A 415 -8.89 -9.29 -3.31
C ASP A 415 -7.38 -9.55 -3.26
N ASP A 416 -6.54 -8.52 -3.11
CA ASP A 416 -5.09 -8.63 -2.98
C ASP A 416 -4.69 -9.59 -1.81
N ALA A 417 -3.75 -10.50 -2.05
CA ALA A 417 -3.27 -11.43 -1.03
C ALA A 417 -2.47 -10.68 0.06
N ILE A 418 -1.50 -9.86 -0.37
CA ILE A 418 -0.66 -9.04 0.51
C ILE A 418 -0.57 -7.63 -0.09
N ASN A 419 -1.24 -6.66 0.54
CA ASN A 419 -1.37 -5.28 0.07
C ASN A 419 -0.57 -4.30 0.94
N PHE A 420 0.07 -3.33 0.29
CA PHE A 420 0.81 -2.25 0.93
C PHE A 420 0.28 -0.89 0.45
N ALA A 421 0.00 -0.01 1.41
CA ALA A 421 -0.60 1.30 1.20
C ALA A 421 0.20 2.39 1.95
N ALA A 422 0.35 3.56 1.35
CA ALA A 422 1.20 4.64 1.87
C ALA A 422 0.52 6.02 1.76
N GLY A 423 -0.80 6.07 2.01
CA GLY A 423 -1.57 7.31 1.88
C GLY A 423 -1.74 7.83 0.45
N MET A 424 -2.41 8.98 0.32
CA MET A 424 -2.80 9.58 -0.96
C MET A 424 -2.46 11.07 -1.02
N GLY A 425 -1.91 11.48 -2.16
CA GLY A 425 -1.73 12.89 -2.50
C GLY A 425 -0.70 13.61 -1.63
N GLN A 426 -0.74 14.94 -1.68
CA GLN A 426 0.22 15.81 -0.98
C GLN A 426 0.15 15.67 0.54
N ALA A 427 -0.99 15.27 1.11
CA ALA A 427 -1.10 15.06 2.56
C ALA A 427 -0.29 13.86 3.06
N ALA A 428 -0.06 12.86 2.19
CA ALA A 428 0.82 11.73 2.43
C ALA A 428 2.26 12.00 2.01
N ALA A 429 2.48 12.94 1.08
CA ALA A 429 3.83 13.34 0.71
C ALA A 429 4.63 13.74 1.96
N GLU A 430 5.91 13.39 1.98
CA GLU A 430 6.85 13.66 3.09
C GLU A 430 6.53 12.94 4.42
N LYS A 431 5.53 12.05 4.47
CA LYS A 431 5.33 11.13 5.60
C LYS A 431 6.33 9.99 5.56
N GLU A 432 6.44 9.26 6.68
CA GLU A 432 7.20 8.01 6.72
C GLU A 432 6.61 7.04 5.66
N PRO A 433 7.45 6.37 4.87
CA PRO A 433 6.97 5.41 3.89
C PRO A 433 6.30 4.22 4.57
N THR A 434 5.71 3.33 3.77
CA THR A 434 5.44 1.95 4.19
C THR A 434 6.59 1.07 3.75
N GLY A 435 7.21 0.31 4.64
CA GLY A 435 8.49 -0.29 4.30
C GLY A 435 9.07 -1.34 5.22
N GLU A 436 10.29 -1.74 4.85
CA GLU A 436 11.10 -2.73 5.56
C GLU A 436 10.37 -4.09 5.66
N ALA A 437 9.91 -4.60 4.50
CA ALA A 437 9.10 -5.81 4.42
C ALA A 437 9.91 -7.02 3.95
N TRP A 438 9.76 -8.15 4.64
CA TRP A 438 10.31 -9.44 4.24
C TRP A 438 9.21 -10.50 4.12
N ILE A 439 8.98 -10.99 2.91
CA ILE A 439 7.85 -11.85 2.55
C ILE A 439 8.39 -13.16 1.96
N PHE A 440 8.24 -14.27 2.69
CA PHE A 440 8.87 -15.54 2.31
C PHE A 440 8.15 -16.81 2.77
N ASN A 441 8.41 -17.95 2.13
CA ASN A 441 7.80 -19.25 2.44
C ASN A 441 6.26 -19.28 2.38
N ASN A 442 5.63 -18.37 1.63
CA ASN A 442 4.17 -18.32 1.52
C ASN A 442 3.67 -19.16 0.33
N TYR A 443 2.49 -19.75 0.49
CA TYR A 443 1.72 -20.34 -0.60
C TYR A 443 0.52 -19.44 -0.90
N ILE A 444 0.64 -18.64 -1.95
CA ILE A 444 -0.35 -17.66 -2.35
C ILE A 444 -1.15 -18.25 -3.51
N ARG A 445 -2.43 -18.51 -3.30
CA ARG A 445 -3.31 -19.18 -4.24
C ARG A 445 -4.09 -18.15 -5.07
N GLU A 446 -5.43 -18.12 -4.98
CA GLU A 446 -6.24 -17.14 -5.70
C GLU A 446 -6.28 -15.79 -4.97
N GLY A 447 -6.39 -14.70 -5.73
CA GLY A 447 -6.41 -13.31 -5.26
C GLY A 447 -5.98 -12.32 -6.34
N HIS A 448 -6.33 -11.04 -6.22
CA HIS A 448 -6.09 -10.00 -7.24
C HIS A 448 -4.60 -9.62 -7.43
N GLY A 449 -3.75 -10.02 -6.50
CA GLY A 449 -2.30 -9.88 -6.60
C GLY A 449 -1.57 -10.55 -5.44
N GLY A 450 -0.46 -11.22 -5.72
CA GLY A 450 0.30 -11.94 -4.71
C GLY A 450 0.98 -11.00 -3.72
N VAL A 451 1.78 -10.07 -4.25
CA VAL A 451 2.29 -8.92 -3.50
C VAL A 451 1.93 -7.65 -4.25
N VAL A 452 1.31 -6.71 -3.55
CA VAL A 452 0.70 -5.53 -4.13
C VAL A 452 1.21 -4.25 -3.48
N THR A 453 1.74 -3.34 -4.30
CA THR A 453 2.19 -2.01 -3.88
C THR A 453 1.27 -0.93 -4.48
N GLY A 454 0.42 -0.35 -3.65
CA GLY A 454 -0.63 0.59 -4.04
C GLY A 454 -2.02 -0.05 -3.92
N SER A 455 -3.16 0.60 -4.10
CA SER A 455 -3.59 1.85 -4.74
C SER A 455 -3.09 3.15 -4.13
N HIS A 456 -2.78 3.16 -2.84
CA HIS A 456 -2.37 4.35 -2.10
C HIS A 456 -0.84 4.36 -1.98
N THR A 457 -0.16 5.33 -2.58
CA THR A 457 1.31 5.30 -2.73
C THR A 457 2.02 6.59 -2.32
N GLY A 458 1.29 7.55 -1.74
CA GLY A 458 1.71 8.94 -1.59
C GLY A 458 3.00 9.17 -0.81
N SER A 459 3.25 8.43 0.28
CA SER A 459 4.46 8.54 1.11
C SER A 459 5.59 7.59 0.72
N TRP A 460 5.43 6.88 -0.41
CA TRP A 460 6.26 5.76 -0.89
C TRP A 460 6.03 4.42 -0.16
N ILE A 461 6.12 3.36 -0.96
CA ILE A 461 6.25 1.98 -0.50
C ILE A 461 7.67 1.51 -0.84
N GLN A 462 8.46 1.04 0.12
CA GLN A 462 9.87 0.78 -0.16
C GLN A 462 10.58 -0.24 0.74
N ASP A 463 11.73 -0.70 0.29
CA ASP A 463 12.67 -1.54 1.05
C ASP A 463 12.09 -2.94 1.31
N PHE A 464 11.78 -3.66 0.23
CA PHE A 464 11.14 -4.98 0.28
C PHE A 464 12.08 -6.08 -0.18
N VAL A 465 11.99 -7.24 0.47
CA VAL A 465 12.49 -8.53 -0.03
C VAL A 465 11.30 -9.50 -0.11
N VAL A 466 10.96 -9.92 -1.32
CA VAL A 466 9.92 -10.91 -1.62
C VAL A 466 10.60 -12.13 -2.21
N GLU A 467 10.74 -13.18 -1.43
CA GLU A 467 11.53 -14.34 -1.84
C GLU A 467 10.96 -15.68 -1.40
N ASP A 468 11.27 -16.74 -2.16
CA ASP A 468 10.93 -18.11 -1.76
C ASP A 468 9.41 -18.33 -1.54
N ASN A 469 8.58 -17.70 -2.39
CA ASN A 469 7.14 -17.88 -2.39
C ASN A 469 6.66 -18.65 -3.62
N ILE A 470 5.56 -19.37 -3.44
CA ILE A 470 4.79 -19.97 -4.54
C ILE A 470 3.52 -19.16 -4.74
N MET A 471 3.26 -18.78 -5.98
CA MET A 471 2.06 -18.09 -6.41
C MET A 471 1.34 -18.95 -7.45
N TYR A 472 0.17 -19.49 -7.08
CA TYR A 472 -0.57 -20.45 -7.89
C TYR A 472 -1.99 -19.96 -8.15
N LYS A 473 -2.33 -19.70 -9.43
CA LYS A 473 -3.64 -19.16 -9.87
C LYS A 473 -3.97 -17.74 -9.44
N THR A 474 -3.05 -17.02 -8.81
CA THR A 474 -3.23 -15.60 -8.49
C THR A 474 -3.43 -14.78 -9.76
N ASP A 475 -4.17 -13.67 -9.71
CA ASP A 475 -4.40 -12.81 -10.89
C ASP A 475 -3.11 -12.16 -11.40
N VAL A 476 -2.26 -11.77 -10.44
CA VAL A 476 -0.99 -11.08 -10.62
C VAL A 476 0.02 -11.59 -9.60
N GLY A 477 1.29 -11.71 -9.97
CA GLY A 477 2.36 -12.03 -9.02
C GLY A 477 2.79 -10.80 -8.23
N LEU A 478 3.44 -9.85 -8.91
CA LEU A 478 3.81 -8.54 -8.36
C LEU A 478 2.99 -7.44 -9.05
N ARG A 479 2.11 -6.79 -8.28
CA ARG A 479 1.24 -5.70 -8.73
C ARG A 479 1.74 -4.38 -8.16
N SER A 480 2.00 -3.40 -9.00
CA SER A 480 2.29 -2.03 -8.60
C SER A 480 1.28 -1.09 -9.29
N LYS A 481 0.41 -0.46 -8.50
CA LYS A 481 -0.77 0.27 -9.02
C LYS A 481 -0.88 1.67 -8.38
N THR A 482 -0.95 2.72 -9.22
CA THR A 482 -1.06 4.11 -8.78
C THR A 482 -1.75 4.98 -9.84
N ASN A 483 -1.97 6.25 -9.54
CA ASN A 483 -2.32 7.28 -10.51
C ASN A 483 -1.50 8.55 -10.33
N THR A 484 -1.39 9.35 -11.39
CA THR A 484 -0.57 10.57 -11.43
C THR A 484 -0.70 11.48 -10.19
N PRO A 485 -1.92 11.87 -9.73
CA PRO A 485 -2.06 12.77 -8.58
C PRO A 485 -1.79 12.09 -7.23
N MET A 486 -1.71 10.76 -7.16
CA MET A 486 -1.47 10.02 -5.91
C MET A 486 -0.13 10.39 -5.26
N GLY A 487 0.89 10.63 -6.08
CA GLY A 487 2.26 10.85 -5.65
C GLY A 487 2.99 9.61 -5.15
N GLY A 488 4.27 9.79 -4.84
CA GLY A 488 5.14 8.73 -4.33
C GLY A 488 5.30 7.57 -5.32
N GLY A 489 4.86 6.37 -4.93
CA GLY A 489 4.97 5.15 -5.71
C GLY A 489 5.62 4.02 -4.92
N ALA A 490 6.42 3.19 -5.58
CA ALA A 490 7.16 2.12 -4.91
C ALA A 490 8.61 2.01 -5.39
N ARG A 491 9.55 1.69 -4.48
CA ARG A 491 10.98 1.60 -4.80
C ARG A 491 11.80 0.66 -3.91
N ASN A 492 13.00 0.30 -4.37
CA ASN A 492 13.91 -0.59 -3.64
C ASN A 492 13.25 -1.94 -3.27
N ILE A 493 12.76 -2.64 -4.30
CA ILE A 493 12.08 -3.94 -4.15
C ILE A 493 12.94 -5.02 -4.80
N LEU A 494 13.29 -6.04 -4.01
CA LEU A 494 13.88 -7.28 -4.50
C LEU A 494 12.81 -8.39 -4.51
N PHE A 495 12.43 -8.86 -5.69
CA PHE A 495 11.53 -9.97 -5.90
C PHE A 495 12.33 -11.14 -6.48
N ARG A 496 12.72 -12.12 -5.67
CA ARG A 496 13.64 -13.18 -6.11
C ARG A 496 13.21 -14.59 -5.74
N ASP A 497 13.66 -15.59 -6.49
CA ASP A 497 13.45 -17.01 -6.10
C ASP A 497 11.97 -17.38 -5.91
N ASN A 498 11.06 -16.80 -6.70
CA ASN A 498 9.62 -17.09 -6.62
C ASN A 498 9.17 -17.98 -7.80
N ALA A 499 8.19 -18.85 -7.54
CA ALA A 499 7.56 -19.71 -8.55
C ALA A 499 6.12 -19.27 -8.81
N LEU A 500 5.84 -18.81 -10.03
CA LEU A 500 4.52 -18.33 -10.45
C LEU A 500 3.92 -19.30 -11.49
N GLU A 501 2.84 -20.00 -11.12
CA GLU A 501 2.16 -20.96 -11.99
C GLU A 501 0.68 -20.60 -12.16
N GLY A 502 0.21 -20.65 -13.40
CA GLY A 502 -1.22 -20.54 -13.70
C GLY A 502 -1.84 -19.17 -13.42
N ILE A 503 -1.05 -18.09 -13.46
CA ILE A 503 -1.52 -16.71 -13.23
C ILE A 503 -2.75 -16.40 -14.11
N ASP A 504 -3.88 -16.01 -13.49
CA ASP A 504 -5.21 -15.99 -14.14
C ASP A 504 -5.94 -14.63 -14.06
N GLY A 505 -5.21 -13.53 -14.18
CA GLY A 505 -5.78 -12.20 -14.20
C GLY A 505 -5.03 -11.25 -15.11
N ASP A 506 -4.61 -10.11 -14.56
CA ASP A 506 -3.91 -9.05 -15.29
C ASP A 506 -2.45 -9.36 -15.67
N GLY A 507 -1.93 -10.52 -15.24
CA GLY A 507 -0.65 -11.05 -15.67
C GLY A 507 0.42 -11.00 -14.57
N PRO A 508 1.56 -11.69 -14.74
CA PRO A 508 2.55 -11.92 -13.69
C PRO A 508 3.13 -10.64 -13.06
N PHE A 509 3.47 -9.65 -13.88
CA PHE A 509 4.10 -8.40 -13.43
C PHE A 509 3.37 -7.19 -14.00
N VAL A 510 2.89 -6.30 -13.14
CA VAL A 510 2.15 -5.10 -13.55
C VAL A 510 2.68 -3.86 -12.83
N PHE A 511 2.99 -2.81 -13.60
CA PHE A 511 3.41 -1.50 -13.13
C PHE A 511 2.59 -0.44 -13.85
N THR A 512 1.58 0.13 -13.19
CA THR A 512 0.60 1.02 -13.85
C THR A 512 0.33 2.31 -13.10
N SER A 513 0.39 3.43 -13.82
CA SER A 513 -0.06 4.76 -13.40
C SER A 513 -1.49 5.09 -13.85
N ALA A 514 -2.23 4.10 -14.36
CA ALA A 514 -3.59 4.26 -14.88
C ALA A 514 -4.66 3.75 -13.90
N TYR A 515 -4.31 3.50 -12.63
CA TYR A 515 -5.25 2.93 -11.67
C TYR A 515 -6.35 3.95 -11.29
N THR A 516 -7.60 3.53 -11.43
CA THR A 516 -8.76 4.27 -10.92
C THR A 516 -9.62 3.33 -10.11
N ASP A 517 -10.00 3.74 -8.90
CA ASP A 517 -11.00 3.00 -8.13
C ASP A 517 -12.39 3.52 -8.50
N ALA A 518 -13.19 2.67 -9.15
CA ALA A 518 -14.57 2.98 -9.53
C ALA A 518 -15.49 3.16 -8.31
N ASN A 519 -15.09 2.64 -7.14
CA ASN A 519 -15.83 2.64 -5.88
C ASN A 519 -15.34 3.70 -4.87
N ALA A 520 -14.23 4.38 -5.12
CA ALA A 520 -13.80 5.53 -4.33
C ALA A 520 -14.14 6.87 -5.02
N ALA A 521 -14.37 7.91 -4.21
CA ALA A 521 -14.43 9.30 -4.64
C ALA A 521 -13.71 10.14 -3.58
N ILE A 522 -12.39 9.99 -3.48
CA ILE A 522 -11.60 10.65 -2.42
C ILE A 522 -11.05 11.96 -2.98
N LEU A 523 -11.37 13.06 -2.31
CA LEU A 523 -10.85 14.39 -2.59
C LEU A 523 -9.55 14.56 -1.80
N TYR A 524 -8.40 14.40 -2.45
CA TYR A 524 -7.10 14.72 -1.87
C TYR A 524 -6.38 15.77 -2.73
N GLU A 525 -5.47 16.52 -2.12
CA GLU A 525 -4.57 17.42 -2.85
C GLU A 525 -3.66 16.57 -3.74
N PRO A 526 -3.61 16.81 -5.07
CA PRO A 526 -2.64 16.13 -5.92
C PRO A 526 -1.22 16.34 -5.41
N ALA A 527 -0.44 15.27 -5.32
CA ALA A 527 0.95 15.37 -4.90
C ALA A 527 1.79 16.18 -5.90
N GLN A 528 2.76 16.93 -5.39
CA GLN A 528 3.73 17.66 -6.21
C GLN A 528 4.75 16.74 -6.85
N GLU A 529 5.22 15.75 -6.07
CA GLU A 529 6.00 14.64 -6.62
C GLU A 529 5.04 13.64 -7.27
N ILE A 530 5.17 13.48 -8.57
CA ILE A 530 4.33 12.56 -9.36
C ILE A 530 4.66 11.09 -9.04
N SER A 531 3.65 10.24 -9.09
CA SER A 531 3.78 8.82 -8.79
C SER A 531 4.73 8.09 -9.74
N GLN A 532 5.62 7.23 -9.23
CA GLN A 532 6.53 6.43 -10.05
C GLN A 532 6.95 5.10 -9.38
N PHE A 533 7.11 4.03 -10.17
CA PHE A 533 7.73 2.78 -9.74
C PHE A 533 9.18 2.73 -10.20
N LYS A 534 10.11 2.45 -9.30
CA LYS A 534 11.52 2.42 -9.65
C LYS A 534 12.43 1.59 -8.77
N ASP A 535 13.65 1.34 -9.22
CA ASP A 535 14.68 0.68 -8.42
C ASP A 535 14.21 -0.70 -7.92
N MET A 536 13.74 -1.54 -8.85
CA MET A 536 13.22 -2.88 -8.53
C MET A 536 14.02 -3.94 -9.26
N THR A 537 14.21 -5.08 -8.62
CA THR A 537 14.90 -6.24 -9.22
C THR A 537 14.01 -7.48 -9.08
N ILE A 538 13.70 -8.08 -10.22
CA ILE A 538 13.07 -9.38 -10.34
C ILE A 538 14.18 -10.36 -10.72
N GLU A 539 14.52 -11.30 -9.84
CA GLU A 539 15.66 -12.20 -10.02
C GLU A 539 15.29 -13.67 -9.85
N ASN A 540 15.92 -14.57 -10.60
CA ASN A 540 15.78 -16.03 -10.47
C ASN A 540 14.31 -16.49 -10.27
N THR A 541 13.40 -15.94 -11.07
CA THR A 541 11.96 -16.15 -10.93
C THR A 541 11.45 -16.92 -12.14
N THR A 542 10.58 -17.90 -11.91
CA THR A 542 9.99 -18.70 -12.99
C THR A 542 8.51 -18.46 -13.10
N VAL A 543 8.06 -18.22 -14.33
CA VAL A 543 6.67 -17.93 -14.64
C VAL A 543 6.20 -18.89 -15.72
N ARG A 544 5.18 -19.68 -15.41
CA ARG A 544 4.51 -20.52 -16.40
C ARG A 544 3.01 -20.38 -16.27
N ASN A 545 2.33 -20.28 -17.41
CA ASN A 545 0.89 -20.08 -17.42
C ASN A 545 0.17 -21.15 -18.24
N GLN A 546 -0.07 -22.32 -17.64
CA GLN A 546 -0.79 -23.41 -18.29
C GLN A 546 -2.32 -23.18 -18.40
N GLY A 547 -2.87 -22.15 -17.72
CA GLY A 547 -4.28 -22.11 -17.33
C GLY A 547 -5.19 -21.01 -17.90
N GLY A 548 -4.82 -19.73 -18.04
CA GLY A 548 -5.91 -18.74 -18.20
C GLY A 548 -5.64 -17.30 -18.61
N SER A 549 -4.58 -16.63 -18.11
CA SER A 549 -4.45 -15.19 -18.42
C SER A 549 -4.18 -14.91 -19.92
N LYS A 550 -4.98 -13.99 -20.48
CA LYS A 550 -4.81 -13.39 -21.82
C LYS A 550 -4.06 -12.05 -21.77
N LYS A 551 -3.43 -11.75 -20.64
CA LYS A 551 -2.79 -10.46 -20.35
C LYS A 551 -1.28 -10.62 -20.36
N GLN A 552 -0.60 -9.49 -20.55
CA GLN A 552 0.83 -9.45 -20.83
C GLN A 552 1.67 -10.04 -19.68
N SER A 553 2.77 -10.72 -20.02
CA SER A 553 3.70 -11.27 -19.01
C SER A 553 4.28 -10.18 -18.11
N ILE A 554 4.56 -9.03 -18.72
CA ILE A 554 5.03 -7.80 -18.08
C ILE A 554 4.21 -6.66 -18.67
N LEU A 555 3.47 -5.93 -17.84
CA LEU A 555 2.70 -4.76 -18.21
C LEU A 555 3.28 -3.52 -17.54
N VAL A 556 3.88 -2.63 -18.32
CA VAL A 556 4.31 -1.29 -17.86
C VAL A 556 3.43 -0.25 -18.54
N SER A 557 2.82 0.61 -17.75
CA SER A 557 1.94 1.69 -18.22
C SER A 557 2.17 2.96 -17.41
N GLY A 558 3.09 3.80 -17.88
CA GLY A 558 3.14 5.21 -17.47
C GLY A 558 2.11 6.07 -18.21
N ASN A 559 2.31 7.39 -18.24
CA ASN A 559 1.46 8.32 -18.98
C ASN A 559 2.20 9.64 -19.31
N ASN A 560 1.48 10.61 -19.88
CA ASN A 560 2.01 11.95 -20.14
C ASN A 560 1.13 13.10 -19.62
N ASP A 561 0.26 12.82 -18.64
CA ASP A 561 -0.80 13.74 -18.19
C ASP A 561 -0.23 15.07 -17.65
N VAL A 562 0.94 15.00 -17.02
CA VAL A 562 1.64 16.14 -16.37
C VAL A 562 3.09 16.28 -16.84
N GLY A 563 3.41 15.74 -18.02
CA GLY A 563 4.77 15.45 -18.43
C GLY A 563 5.01 13.94 -18.44
N GLU A 564 6.18 13.51 -18.92
CA GLU A 564 6.46 12.07 -19.07
C GLU A 564 6.62 11.40 -17.71
N VAL A 565 5.67 10.52 -17.38
CA VAL A 565 5.68 9.73 -16.16
C VAL A 565 6.24 8.36 -16.50
N TYR A 566 7.53 8.18 -16.25
CA TYR A 566 8.23 6.92 -16.46
C TYR A 566 8.17 6.03 -15.23
N HIS A 567 8.18 4.73 -15.47
CA HIS A 567 8.69 3.77 -14.49
C HIS A 567 10.15 3.50 -14.84
N GLU A 568 11.04 3.48 -13.84
CA GLU A 568 12.48 3.57 -14.10
C GLU A 568 13.36 2.56 -13.36
N ASN A 569 14.46 2.12 -13.98
CA ASN A 569 15.46 1.25 -13.36
C ASN A 569 14.88 -0.04 -12.74
N ILE A 570 14.07 -0.77 -13.52
CA ILE A 570 13.56 -2.10 -13.14
C ILE A 570 14.34 -3.18 -13.90
N THR A 571 14.91 -4.13 -13.16
CA THR A 571 15.75 -5.20 -13.71
C THR A 571 15.04 -6.54 -13.61
N PHE A 572 15.00 -7.28 -14.72
CA PHE A 572 14.66 -8.70 -14.77
C PHE A 572 15.94 -9.48 -15.05
N LYS A 573 16.35 -10.35 -14.13
CA LYS A 573 17.59 -11.12 -14.21
C LYS A 573 17.32 -12.61 -13.97
N ASP A 574 17.80 -13.48 -14.86
CA ASP A 574 17.63 -14.93 -14.74
C ASP A 574 16.16 -15.36 -14.63
N VAL A 575 15.27 -14.70 -15.39
CA VAL A 575 13.82 -14.95 -15.37
C VAL A 575 13.38 -15.82 -16.54
N LYS A 576 12.60 -16.87 -16.26
CA LYS A 576 12.06 -17.77 -17.28
C LYS A 576 10.56 -17.61 -17.44
N PHE A 577 10.11 -17.44 -18.67
CA PHE A 577 8.69 -17.34 -19.04
C PHE A 577 8.30 -18.47 -19.99
N ASP A 578 7.29 -19.24 -19.59
CA ASP A 578 6.69 -20.28 -20.44
C ASP A 578 5.16 -20.12 -20.56
N ASN A 579 4.66 -20.36 -21.76
CA ASN A 579 3.24 -20.31 -22.07
C ASN A 579 2.54 -18.97 -21.70
N VAL A 580 3.23 -17.84 -21.89
CA VAL A 580 2.77 -16.49 -21.53
C VAL A 580 2.40 -15.65 -22.75
N TYR A 581 1.73 -14.51 -22.54
CA TYR A 581 1.62 -13.46 -23.55
C TYR A 581 2.87 -12.57 -23.55
N SER A 582 3.09 -11.86 -24.66
CA SER A 582 4.16 -10.87 -24.83
C SER A 582 4.16 -9.81 -23.73
N ALA A 583 5.34 -9.25 -23.44
CA ALA A 583 5.50 -8.07 -22.61
C ALA A 583 5.01 -6.81 -23.36
N ASN A 584 4.45 -5.86 -22.62
CA ASN A 584 4.09 -4.53 -23.11
C ASN A 584 4.74 -3.46 -22.24
N LEU A 585 5.66 -2.71 -22.85
CA LEU A 585 6.40 -1.63 -22.20
C LEU A 585 5.96 -0.29 -22.80
N ASP A 586 5.25 0.51 -21.99
CA ASP A 586 4.86 1.88 -22.33
C ASP A 586 5.31 2.85 -21.23
N TYR A 587 6.18 3.79 -21.58
CA TYR A 587 6.89 4.64 -20.63
C TYR A 587 7.76 3.86 -19.63
N ALA A 588 8.50 2.85 -20.12
CA ALA A 588 9.59 2.23 -19.38
C ALA A 588 10.92 2.95 -19.66
N LYS A 589 11.69 3.22 -18.61
CA LYS A 589 13.00 3.88 -18.72
C LYS A 589 14.08 3.10 -17.99
N ASP A 590 15.20 2.84 -18.66
CA ASP A 590 16.37 2.17 -18.06
C ASP A 590 16.05 0.77 -17.48
N PHE A 591 15.06 0.07 -18.05
CA PHE A 591 14.79 -1.33 -17.71
C PHE A 591 15.87 -2.25 -18.26
N LYS A 592 16.21 -3.31 -17.52
CA LYS A 592 17.25 -4.26 -17.89
C LYS A 592 16.69 -5.67 -17.91
N PHE A 593 16.97 -6.42 -18.97
CA PHE A 593 16.59 -7.82 -19.14
C PHE A 593 17.87 -8.62 -19.36
N ILE A 594 18.28 -9.39 -18.37
CA ILE A 594 19.55 -10.13 -18.34
C ILE A 594 19.23 -11.62 -18.16
N ASN A 595 19.63 -12.46 -19.12
CA ASN A 595 19.31 -13.89 -19.13
C ASN A 595 17.80 -14.19 -19.04
N VAL A 596 16.97 -13.41 -19.74
CA VAL A 596 15.52 -13.59 -19.73
C VAL A 596 15.07 -14.46 -20.90
N SER A 597 14.43 -15.61 -20.63
CA SER A 597 14.03 -16.55 -21.67
C SER A 597 12.51 -16.65 -21.81
N PHE A 598 12.03 -16.66 -23.06
CA PHE A 598 10.65 -16.99 -23.43
C PHE A 598 10.63 -18.25 -24.31
N THR A 599 9.76 -19.22 -24.02
CA THR A 599 9.66 -20.48 -24.80
C THR A 599 8.37 -20.61 -25.60
N ASN A 600 7.21 -20.26 -25.03
CA ASN A 600 5.91 -20.40 -25.69
C ASN A 600 5.09 -19.09 -25.58
N VAL A 601 5.39 -18.10 -26.42
CA VAL A 601 4.65 -16.82 -26.44
C VAL A 601 3.34 -16.99 -27.23
N LYS A 602 2.20 -16.79 -26.56
CA LYS A 602 0.84 -17.06 -27.07
C LYS A 602 0.33 -16.06 -28.11
N ASP A 603 0.90 -14.86 -28.16
CA ASP A 603 0.45 -13.78 -29.05
C ASP A 603 1.61 -13.15 -29.83
N ASN A 604 1.33 -12.01 -30.49
CA ASN A 604 2.34 -11.22 -31.20
C ASN A 604 3.19 -12.01 -32.23
N GLY A 605 2.63 -13.08 -32.80
CA GLY A 605 3.36 -13.96 -33.72
C GLY A 605 4.54 -14.69 -33.08
N GLY A 606 4.52 -14.90 -31.76
CA GLY A 606 5.62 -15.49 -31.00
C GLY A 606 6.69 -14.49 -30.54
N ASN A 607 6.57 -13.20 -30.89
CA ASN A 607 7.52 -12.17 -30.46
C ASN A 607 7.22 -11.74 -29.01
N PRO A 608 8.16 -11.88 -28.06
CA PRO A 608 7.94 -11.52 -26.66
C PRO A 608 7.79 -10.02 -26.39
N TRP A 609 8.11 -9.11 -27.32
CA TRP A 609 8.22 -7.67 -27.00
C TRP A 609 7.23 -6.78 -27.76
N ARG A 610 6.52 -5.93 -27.02
CA ARG A 610 5.78 -4.75 -27.50
C ARG A 610 6.30 -3.53 -26.76
N ILE A 611 6.92 -2.60 -27.47
CA ILE A 611 7.62 -1.46 -26.85
C ILE A 611 7.15 -0.17 -27.52
N LYS A 612 6.77 0.81 -26.70
CA LYS A 612 6.43 2.17 -27.12
C LYS A 612 6.85 3.16 -26.03
N ASN A 613 7.10 4.41 -26.43
CA ASN A 613 7.45 5.53 -25.56
C ASN A 613 8.52 5.21 -24.49
N SER A 614 9.40 4.25 -24.75
CA SER A 614 10.33 3.70 -23.77
C SER A 614 11.77 3.92 -24.24
N THR A 615 12.72 4.04 -23.31
CA THR A 615 14.12 4.33 -23.67
C THR A 615 15.11 3.80 -22.64
N GLY A 616 16.36 3.59 -23.07
CA GLY A 616 17.43 3.10 -22.18
C GLY A 616 17.30 1.61 -21.85
N LEU A 617 16.51 0.86 -22.62
CA LEU A 617 16.29 -0.56 -22.40
C LEU A 617 17.55 -1.36 -22.72
N VAL A 618 17.89 -2.32 -21.86
CA VAL A 618 19.05 -3.21 -22.02
C VAL A 618 18.59 -4.65 -22.13
N PHE A 619 19.09 -5.37 -23.13
CA PHE A 619 18.81 -6.79 -23.36
C PHE A 619 20.11 -7.57 -23.47
N GLU A 620 20.37 -8.45 -22.52
CA GLU A 620 21.54 -9.33 -22.49
C GLU A 620 21.08 -10.78 -22.44
N ASN A 621 21.52 -11.61 -23.39
CA ASN A 621 21.16 -13.03 -23.48
C ASN A 621 19.65 -13.29 -23.32
N THR A 622 18.83 -12.51 -24.03
CA THR A 622 17.37 -12.48 -23.86
C THR A 622 16.65 -12.94 -25.14
N THR A 623 15.60 -13.76 -24.99
CA THR A 623 14.84 -14.28 -26.16
C THR A 623 14.23 -13.14 -26.96
N GLY A 624 14.47 -13.14 -28.28
CA GLY A 624 13.83 -12.22 -29.22
C GLY A 624 14.17 -10.75 -28.98
N ALA A 625 15.34 -10.45 -28.39
CA ALA A 625 15.77 -9.09 -28.06
C ALA A 625 15.50 -8.09 -29.21
N PRO A 626 14.74 -7.01 -28.97
CA PRO A 626 14.35 -6.08 -30.02
C PRO A 626 15.52 -5.15 -30.38
N GLU A 627 16.11 -5.36 -31.56
CA GLU A 627 17.29 -4.60 -32.03
C GLU A 627 17.08 -3.07 -32.01
N ASP A 628 15.87 -2.60 -32.33
CA ASP A 628 15.52 -1.17 -32.36
C ASP A 628 15.62 -0.53 -30.96
N ALA A 629 15.09 -1.21 -29.94
CA ALA A 629 15.05 -0.68 -28.58
C ALA A 629 16.44 -0.52 -27.93
N ALA A 630 17.44 -1.24 -28.43
CA ALA A 630 18.80 -1.26 -27.88
C ALA A 630 19.72 -0.16 -28.45
N VAL A 631 19.31 0.51 -29.52
CA VAL A 631 20.13 1.52 -30.21
C VAL A 631 19.35 2.83 -30.28
N LYS A 632 20.00 3.94 -29.92
CA LYS A 632 19.40 5.27 -30.04
C LYS A 632 19.66 5.81 -31.46
N PRO A 633 18.75 6.64 -32.00
CA PRO A 633 19.05 7.38 -33.23
C PRO A 633 20.33 8.20 -33.10
N GLU A 634 20.97 8.48 -34.24
CA GLU A 634 22.20 9.26 -34.31
C GLU A 634 22.11 10.35 -35.38
N TRP A 635 22.72 11.50 -35.09
CA TRP A 635 22.84 12.60 -36.03
C TRP A 635 24.11 12.47 -36.87
N PRO A 636 24.02 12.60 -38.21
CA PRO A 636 25.20 12.69 -39.06
C PRO A 636 26.16 13.82 -38.62
N ALA A 637 27.45 13.62 -38.83
CA ALA A 637 28.45 14.66 -38.57
C ALA A 637 28.12 15.96 -39.34
N ASN A 638 28.18 17.10 -38.64
CA ASN A 638 27.81 18.43 -39.14
C ASN A 638 26.31 18.61 -39.45
N SER A 639 25.42 17.79 -38.88
CA SER A 639 23.98 18.07 -38.92
C SER A 639 23.69 19.45 -38.37
N ALA A 640 22.90 20.23 -39.11
CA ALA A 640 22.58 21.61 -38.74
C ALA A 640 21.07 21.82 -38.76
N LEU A 641 20.60 22.66 -37.84
CA LEU A 641 19.25 23.17 -37.81
C LEU A 641 19.24 24.54 -38.50
N GLN A 642 18.39 24.70 -39.49
CA GLN A 642 18.16 25.97 -40.16
C GLN A 642 16.81 26.52 -39.72
N ALA A 643 16.74 27.83 -39.54
CA ALA A 643 15.53 28.52 -39.12
C ALA A 643 15.25 29.69 -40.06
N THR A 644 14.02 29.76 -40.57
CA THR A 644 13.53 30.90 -41.35
C THR A 644 12.32 31.50 -40.63
N SER A 645 12.46 32.72 -40.11
CA SER A 645 11.35 33.44 -39.49
C SER A 645 10.41 34.01 -40.55
N SER A 646 9.10 33.90 -40.33
CA SER A 646 8.08 34.55 -41.16
C SER A 646 8.23 36.07 -41.13
N ALA A 647 7.73 36.76 -42.15
CA ALA A 647 7.86 38.22 -42.26
C ALA A 647 7.19 38.98 -41.08
N ASP A 648 6.11 38.43 -40.53
CA ASP A 648 5.41 38.94 -39.35
C ASP A 648 6.05 38.52 -38.03
N GLY A 649 7.08 37.67 -38.04
CA GLY A 649 7.76 37.15 -36.85
C GLY A 649 6.94 36.18 -36.00
N LYS A 650 5.72 35.82 -36.40
CA LYS A 650 4.80 34.97 -35.60
C LYS A 650 5.05 33.47 -35.76
N SER A 651 5.96 33.09 -36.64
CA SER A 651 6.37 31.71 -36.83
C SER A 651 7.82 31.58 -37.29
N VAL A 652 8.40 30.39 -37.07
CA VAL A 652 9.70 29.98 -37.57
C VAL A 652 9.54 28.62 -38.22
N THR A 653 9.91 28.53 -39.50
CA THR A 653 10.06 27.24 -40.18
C THR A 653 11.46 26.72 -39.93
N LEU A 654 11.53 25.57 -39.30
CA LEU A 654 12.74 24.82 -39.02
C LEU A 654 12.94 23.74 -40.09
N THR A 655 14.17 23.56 -40.56
CA THR A 655 14.59 22.45 -41.43
C THR A 655 15.91 21.89 -40.96
N TRP A 656 16.10 20.57 -41.07
CA TRP A 656 17.31 19.90 -40.58
C TRP A 656 17.70 18.71 -41.46
N ASN A 657 18.92 18.22 -41.27
CA ASN A 657 19.39 16.97 -41.87
C ASN A 657 18.64 15.78 -41.26
N ALA A 658 18.32 14.73 -42.02
CA ALA A 658 17.73 13.54 -41.42
C ALA A 658 18.72 12.86 -40.46
N ALA A 659 18.23 12.49 -39.28
CA ALA A 659 18.94 11.55 -38.41
C ALA A 659 18.82 10.12 -38.98
N THR A 660 19.67 9.22 -38.50
CA THR A 660 19.67 7.82 -38.88
C THR A 660 19.51 6.93 -37.66
N ASP A 661 18.94 5.76 -37.87
CA ASP A 661 18.68 4.77 -36.84
C ASP A 661 18.73 3.36 -37.49
N ASN A 662 18.97 2.32 -36.69
CA ASN A 662 19.15 0.94 -37.19
C ASN A 662 17.87 0.32 -37.76
N LYS A 663 16.66 0.70 -37.31
CA LYS A 663 15.39 0.31 -37.97
C LYS A 663 14.62 1.51 -38.52
N GLY A 664 14.94 2.71 -38.06
CA GLY A 664 14.53 3.95 -38.68
C GLY A 664 13.97 4.97 -37.71
N VAL A 665 14.16 6.24 -38.05
CA VAL A 665 13.63 7.36 -37.28
C VAL A 665 12.12 7.47 -37.55
N SER A 666 11.31 7.30 -36.52
CA SER A 666 9.84 7.43 -36.59
C SER A 666 9.38 8.89 -36.53
N GLY A 667 10.21 9.77 -36.01
CA GLY A 667 10.00 11.21 -36.16
C GLY A 667 10.99 12.06 -35.38
N TYR A 668 10.59 13.30 -35.12
CA TYR A 668 11.41 14.31 -34.48
C TYR A 668 10.60 15.08 -33.43
N THR A 669 11.27 15.39 -32.33
CA THR A 669 10.77 16.23 -31.23
C THR A 669 11.40 17.60 -31.37
N VAL A 670 10.57 18.62 -31.49
CA VAL A 670 11.04 20.02 -31.54
C VAL A 670 10.95 20.61 -30.15
N TYR A 671 12.01 21.27 -29.70
CA TYR A 671 12.05 22.03 -28.46
C TYR A 671 12.16 23.52 -28.76
N LYS A 672 11.40 24.35 -28.03
CA LYS A 672 11.45 25.81 -28.00
C LYS A 672 11.87 26.23 -26.60
N ASP A 673 13.01 26.93 -26.48
CA ASP A 673 13.60 27.39 -25.21
C ASP A 673 13.69 26.28 -24.16
N GLY A 674 14.13 25.09 -24.60
CA GLY A 674 14.24 23.90 -23.75
C GLY A 674 12.93 23.16 -23.46
N LYS A 675 11.76 23.67 -23.88
CA LYS A 675 10.46 23.02 -23.70
C LYS A 675 9.97 22.36 -25.00
N LYS A 676 9.40 21.16 -24.91
CA LYS A 676 8.84 20.44 -26.06
C LYS A 676 7.70 21.24 -26.71
N VAL A 677 7.65 21.25 -28.04
CA VAL A 677 6.56 21.81 -28.83
C VAL A 677 5.48 20.75 -29.06
N GLY A 678 4.27 21.04 -28.56
CA GLY A 678 3.15 20.11 -28.57
C GLY A 678 3.12 19.17 -27.37
N THR A 679 2.01 18.44 -27.21
CA THR A 679 1.81 17.48 -26.11
C THR A 679 2.39 16.11 -26.43
N ASN A 680 2.28 15.67 -27.69
CA ASN A 680 2.88 14.44 -28.18
C ASN A 680 4.40 14.51 -28.21
N TYR A 681 5.04 13.35 -28.14
CA TYR A 681 6.50 13.28 -28.23
C TYR A 681 7.00 13.58 -29.64
N THR A 682 6.45 12.88 -30.63
CA THR A 682 6.74 13.16 -32.04
C THR A 682 6.00 14.43 -32.47
N THR A 683 6.74 15.52 -32.65
CA THR A 683 6.21 16.78 -33.20
C THR A 683 5.95 16.66 -34.70
N THR A 684 6.82 15.96 -35.43
CA THR A 684 6.71 15.75 -36.88
C THR A 684 7.43 14.47 -37.29
N ASN A 685 7.00 13.83 -38.39
CA ASN A 685 7.73 12.75 -39.04
C ASN A 685 8.54 13.23 -40.26
N LYS A 686 8.60 14.55 -40.48
CA LYS A 686 9.36 15.19 -41.55
C LYS A 686 10.60 15.87 -40.99
N THR A 687 11.59 16.12 -41.84
CA THR A 687 12.77 16.94 -41.51
C THR A 687 12.50 18.45 -41.60
N SER A 688 11.25 18.84 -41.38
CA SER A 688 10.81 20.22 -41.27
C SER A 688 9.61 20.35 -40.34
N TYR A 689 9.54 21.50 -39.66
CA TYR A 689 8.41 21.87 -38.82
C TYR A 689 8.28 23.39 -38.72
N THR A 690 7.06 23.90 -38.81
CA THR A 690 6.80 25.33 -38.60
C THR A 690 6.28 25.53 -37.19
N VAL A 691 7.10 26.11 -36.33
CA VAL A 691 6.69 26.54 -34.99
C VAL A 691 5.89 27.83 -35.14
N THR A 692 4.63 27.82 -34.71
CA THR A 692 3.72 28.97 -34.71
C THR A 692 3.54 29.52 -33.30
N GLY A 693 2.85 30.67 -33.16
CA GLY A 693 2.62 31.29 -31.85
C GLY A 693 3.90 31.84 -31.23
N LEU A 694 4.76 32.43 -32.06
CA LEU A 694 5.96 33.14 -31.62
C LEU A 694 5.68 34.64 -31.59
N SER A 695 6.46 35.37 -30.79
CA SER A 695 6.45 36.83 -30.78
C SER A 695 7.45 37.37 -31.79
N PRO A 696 7.13 38.46 -32.51
CA PRO A 696 8.08 39.11 -33.41
C PRO A 696 9.23 39.78 -32.65
N ALA A 697 10.36 40.00 -33.33
CA ALA A 697 11.60 40.56 -32.77
C ALA A 697 12.16 39.88 -31.51
N LYS A 698 11.72 38.66 -31.18
CA LYS A 698 12.12 37.89 -30.01
C LYS A 698 13.11 36.78 -30.38
N THR A 699 14.09 36.58 -29.52
CA THR A 699 15.07 35.49 -29.68
C THR A 699 14.53 34.21 -29.07
N TYR A 700 14.56 33.14 -29.84
CA TYR A 700 14.21 31.78 -29.42
C TYR A 700 15.38 30.84 -29.66
N ASN A 701 15.58 29.89 -28.75
CA ASN A 701 16.43 28.74 -28.99
C ASN A 701 15.57 27.55 -29.44
N PHE A 702 15.90 26.97 -30.59
CA PHE A 702 15.26 25.76 -31.08
C PHE A 702 16.25 24.61 -31.08
N LYS A 703 15.78 23.43 -30.66
CA LYS A 703 16.53 22.17 -30.74
C LYS A 703 15.63 21.11 -31.33
N VAL A 704 16.20 20.19 -32.10
CA VAL A 704 15.47 19.05 -32.65
C VAL A 704 16.14 17.77 -32.21
N GLU A 705 15.37 16.83 -31.66
CA GLU A 705 15.84 15.48 -31.34
C GLU A 705 15.12 14.45 -32.22
N ALA A 706 15.84 13.43 -32.64
CA ALA A 706 15.28 12.31 -33.38
C ALA A 706 14.69 11.28 -32.41
N VAL A 707 13.61 10.61 -32.82
CA VAL A 707 12.97 9.52 -32.08
C VAL A 707 12.69 8.33 -32.98
N ASP A 708 13.00 7.12 -32.51
CA ASP A 708 12.70 5.85 -33.19
C ASP A 708 11.25 5.37 -32.89
N ALA A 709 10.90 4.15 -33.31
CA ALA A 709 9.57 3.59 -33.06
C ALA A 709 9.35 3.14 -31.60
N THR A 710 10.43 2.85 -30.87
CA THR A 710 10.39 2.34 -29.51
C THR A 710 10.29 3.46 -28.46
N GLY A 711 10.74 4.66 -28.82
CA GLY A 711 10.80 5.84 -27.96
C GLY A 711 12.21 6.31 -27.62
N ASN A 712 13.27 5.67 -28.14
CA ASN A 712 14.64 6.12 -27.98
C ASN A 712 14.89 7.47 -28.64
N ARG A 713 15.71 8.28 -27.98
CA ARG A 713 15.90 9.69 -28.34
C ARG A 713 17.36 10.09 -28.36
N THR A 714 17.71 10.94 -29.31
CA THR A 714 18.95 11.71 -29.22
C THR A 714 18.84 12.75 -28.10
N VAL A 715 20.00 13.13 -27.55
CA VAL A 715 20.12 14.24 -26.58
C VAL A 715 21.08 15.34 -27.07
N ASN A 716 21.65 15.15 -28.25
CA ASN A 716 22.71 15.93 -28.86
C ASN A 716 22.29 16.47 -30.23
N GLY A 717 20.99 16.57 -30.49
CA GLY A 717 20.49 17.05 -31.77
C GLY A 717 20.81 18.53 -32.03
N PRO A 718 20.74 18.95 -33.30
CA PRO A 718 21.17 20.28 -33.71
C PRO A 718 20.26 21.34 -33.10
N GLU A 719 20.87 22.45 -32.70
CA GLU A 719 20.20 23.60 -32.13
C GLU A 719 20.51 24.88 -32.93
N ILE A 720 19.60 25.84 -32.90
CA ILE A 720 19.79 27.15 -33.48
C ILE A 720 19.10 28.21 -32.63
N THR A 721 19.80 29.31 -32.41
CA THR A 721 19.21 30.53 -31.88
C THR A 721 18.80 31.43 -33.05
N VAL A 722 17.52 31.79 -33.11
CA VAL A 722 16.97 32.67 -34.14
C VAL A 722 16.24 33.83 -33.49
N LYS A 723 16.48 35.05 -33.99
CA LYS A 723 15.65 36.21 -33.68
C LYS A 723 14.54 36.29 -34.73
N THR A 724 13.29 36.30 -34.31
CA THR A 724 12.16 36.46 -35.21
C THR A 724 12.18 37.83 -35.87
N ASN A 725 11.65 37.92 -37.09
CA ASN A 725 11.48 39.20 -37.79
C ASN A 725 10.36 40.04 -37.15
N GLY A 726 10.06 41.21 -37.71
CA GLY A 726 8.97 42.07 -37.27
C GLY A 726 9.40 43.11 -36.22
N GLN A 727 8.40 43.71 -35.56
CA GLN A 727 8.59 44.68 -34.48
C GLN A 727 8.23 44.03 -33.15
N GLU A 728 8.96 44.40 -32.09
CA GLU A 728 8.66 43.92 -30.73
C GLU A 728 7.20 44.24 -30.39
N ASP A 729 6.50 43.22 -29.92
CA ASP A 729 5.15 43.40 -29.46
C ASP A 729 5.17 44.02 -28.06
N VAL A 730 4.59 45.20 -27.97
CA VAL A 730 4.44 46.00 -26.76
C VAL A 730 2.99 46.12 -26.33
N THR A 731 2.08 45.41 -27.02
CA THR A 731 0.65 45.42 -26.74
C THR A 731 0.39 44.47 -25.57
N PRO A 732 -0.14 44.95 -24.44
CA PRO A 732 -0.47 44.05 -23.33
C PRO A 732 -1.70 43.19 -23.65
N PRO A 733 -1.82 41.99 -23.03
CA PRO A 733 -3.01 41.15 -23.13
C PRO A 733 -4.32 41.92 -22.91
N VAL A 734 -5.33 41.63 -23.73
CA VAL A 734 -6.68 42.17 -23.56
C VAL A 734 -7.51 41.21 -22.71
N LEU A 735 -8.00 41.70 -21.58
CA LEU A 735 -8.86 40.94 -20.70
C LEU A 735 -10.30 40.86 -21.24
N PRO A 736 -11.03 39.78 -20.95
CA PRO A 736 -12.46 39.68 -21.25
C PRO A 736 -13.28 40.69 -20.43
N GLU A 737 -14.52 41.01 -20.88
CA GLU A 737 -15.40 41.97 -20.19
C GLU A 737 -15.68 41.63 -18.71
N ASN A 738 -15.63 40.34 -18.35
CA ASN A 738 -15.69 39.89 -16.96
C ASN A 738 -14.32 39.30 -16.59
N THR A 739 -13.68 39.92 -15.60
CA THR A 739 -12.35 39.56 -15.08
C THR A 739 -12.44 38.98 -13.67
N ASP A 740 -13.59 38.43 -13.27
CA ASP A 740 -13.76 37.83 -11.96
C ASP A 740 -12.93 36.55 -11.90
N ILE A 741 -12.24 36.39 -10.78
CA ILE A 741 -11.61 35.13 -10.38
C ILE A 741 -12.65 34.43 -9.52
N THR A 742 -12.98 33.18 -9.86
CA THR A 742 -13.98 32.39 -9.15
C THR A 742 -13.35 31.11 -8.63
N GLU A 743 -13.80 30.64 -7.47
CA GLU A 743 -13.46 29.30 -7.02
C GLU A 743 -13.95 28.28 -8.05
N SER A 744 -13.14 27.26 -8.31
CA SER A 744 -13.55 26.18 -9.21
C SER A 744 -14.53 25.29 -8.47
N THR A 745 -15.70 25.06 -9.05
CA THR A 745 -16.65 24.08 -8.54
C THR A 745 -16.29 22.71 -9.09
N THR A 746 -16.23 21.71 -8.21
CA THR A 746 -16.29 20.30 -8.60
C THR A 746 -17.75 19.92 -8.69
N LYS A 747 -18.13 19.31 -9.82
CA LYS A 747 -19.46 18.77 -9.99
C LYS A 747 -19.53 17.42 -9.27
N ILE A 748 -20.34 17.34 -8.23
CA ILE A 748 -20.74 16.07 -7.63
C ILE A 748 -21.91 15.54 -8.45
N SER A 749 -21.75 14.34 -9.00
CA SER A 749 -22.78 13.70 -9.84
C SER A 749 -24.05 13.50 -9.04
N ALA A 750 -25.22 13.56 -9.69
CA ALA A 750 -26.50 13.30 -9.03
C ALA A 750 -26.54 11.93 -8.32
N SER A 751 -25.82 10.93 -8.85
CA SER A 751 -25.66 9.60 -8.25
C SER A 751 -24.93 9.61 -6.92
N ASP A 752 -24.07 10.61 -6.71
CA ASP A 752 -23.18 10.74 -5.56
C ASP A 752 -23.76 11.75 -4.55
N THR A 753 -24.99 12.21 -4.79
CA THR A 753 -25.76 13.06 -3.86
C THR A 753 -27.02 12.34 -3.45
N PHE A 754 -27.36 12.38 -2.16
CA PHE A 754 -28.62 11.83 -1.66
C PHE A 754 -29.85 12.57 -2.21
N SER A 755 -29.67 13.82 -2.65
CA SER A 755 -30.72 14.61 -3.28
C SER A 755 -31.10 14.13 -4.69
N GLY A 756 -30.29 13.27 -5.32
CA GLY A 756 -30.44 12.88 -6.72
C GLY A 756 -30.26 14.05 -7.70
N LYS A 757 -29.60 15.14 -7.27
CA LYS A 757 -29.35 16.34 -8.07
C LYS A 757 -27.86 16.62 -8.10
N GLU A 758 -27.36 16.94 -9.28
CA GLU A 758 -25.99 17.37 -9.41
C GLU A 758 -25.75 18.63 -8.57
N ALA A 759 -24.67 18.62 -7.80
CA ALA A 759 -24.26 19.76 -6.98
C ALA A 759 -22.94 20.31 -7.52
N GLU A 760 -22.89 21.63 -7.73
CA GLU A 760 -21.63 22.33 -7.94
C GLU A 760 -21.08 22.74 -6.58
N VAL A 761 -20.03 22.05 -6.15
CA VAL A 761 -19.41 22.27 -4.84
C VAL A 761 -18.08 22.97 -5.05
N VAL A 762 -17.94 24.12 -4.39
CA VAL A 762 -16.60 24.61 -4.11
C VAL A 762 -16.08 23.86 -2.90
N TYR A 763 -15.03 23.07 -3.11
CA TYR A 763 -14.31 22.40 -2.03
C TYR A 763 -12.95 23.08 -1.88
N PRO A 764 -12.80 24.12 -1.03
CA PRO A 764 -11.46 24.55 -0.67
C PRO A 764 -10.84 23.39 0.12
N GLY A 765 -9.71 22.89 -0.37
CA GLY A 765 -8.91 21.95 0.37
C GLY A 765 -8.43 22.55 1.69
N PHE A 766 -8.02 21.67 2.60
CA PHE A 766 -7.37 22.09 3.85
C PHE A 766 -6.05 22.80 3.54
N THR A 767 -5.33 22.33 2.53
CA THR A 767 -4.02 22.84 2.12
C THR A 767 -4.00 23.30 0.67
N TRP A 768 -5.17 23.46 0.03
CA TRP A 768 -5.23 23.86 -1.37
C TRP A 768 -6.52 24.59 -1.74
N ALA A 769 -6.51 25.30 -2.85
CA ALA A 769 -7.68 25.94 -3.44
C ALA A 769 -7.61 25.87 -4.97
N SER A 770 -8.73 25.59 -5.63
CA SER A 770 -8.80 25.67 -7.09
C SER A 770 -9.53 26.93 -7.51
N VAL A 771 -8.93 27.68 -8.43
CA VAL A 771 -9.44 28.96 -8.94
C VAL A 771 -9.50 28.93 -10.46
N SER A 772 -10.43 29.69 -11.02
CA SER A 772 -10.63 29.81 -12.46
C SER A 772 -11.00 31.24 -12.83
N TRP A 773 -10.76 31.59 -14.09
CA TRP A 773 -11.05 32.91 -14.65
C TRP A 773 -11.39 32.78 -16.13
N LYS A 774 -11.96 33.82 -16.74
CA LYS A 774 -12.14 33.85 -18.20
C LYS A 774 -10.80 34.10 -18.89
N ALA A 775 -10.49 33.33 -19.94
CA ALA A 775 -9.23 33.47 -20.66
C ALA A 775 -9.05 34.87 -21.29
N ALA A 776 -7.86 35.42 -21.18
CA ALA A 776 -7.45 36.62 -21.89
C ALA A 776 -7.20 36.31 -23.37
N SER A 777 -7.16 37.36 -24.19
CA SER A 777 -6.78 37.28 -25.60
C SER A 777 -5.69 38.28 -25.89
N ASP A 778 -4.88 38.00 -26.89
CA ASP A 778 -3.79 38.87 -27.29
C ASP A 778 -3.49 38.68 -28.78
N ASP A 779 -2.89 39.66 -29.45
CA ASP A 779 -2.66 39.62 -30.90
C ASP A 779 -1.50 38.69 -31.30
N VAL A 780 -0.56 38.40 -30.40
CA VAL A 780 0.45 37.34 -30.55
C VAL A 780 0.10 36.08 -29.76
N GLY A 781 -0.80 36.21 -28.78
CA GLY A 781 -1.42 35.11 -28.04
C GLY A 781 -0.92 35.00 -26.60
N ILE A 782 -1.66 34.27 -25.77
CA ILE A 782 -1.38 34.13 -24.33
C ILE A 782 -0.37 33.00 -24.09
N ALA A 783 0.71 33.30 -23.39
CA ALA A 783 1.67 32.31 -22.89
C ALA A 783 1.16 31.60 -21.64
N GLY A 784 0.38 32.31 -20.81
CA GLY A 784 -0.25 31.78 -19.60
C GLY A 784 -0.61 32.88 -18.62
N TYR A 785 -0.69 32.53 -17.34
CA TYR A 785 -1.13 33.41 -16.28
C TYR A 785 -0.26 33.24 -15.03
N ASN A 786 0.29 34.34 -14.51
CA ASN A 786 0.87 34.35 -13.18
C ASN A 786 -0.26 34.33 -12.15
N VAL A 787 -0.23 33.39 -11.22
CA VAL A 787 -1.18 33.28 -10.12
C VAL A 787 -0.46 33.64 -8.83
N TYR A 788 -1.02 34.59 -8.09
CA TYR A 788 -0.47 35.11 -6.85
C TYR A 788 -1.39 34.76 -5.68
N ALA A 789 -0.82 34.49 -4.52
CA ALA A 789 -1.53 34.34 -3.26
C ALA A 789 -0.92 35.31 -2.24
N ASN A 790 -1.74 36.18 -1.64
CA ASN A 790 -1.31 37.24 -0.71
C ASN A 790 -0.18 38.13 -1.28
N GLY A 791 -0.17 38.33 -2.60
CA GLY A 791 0.82 39.15 -3.32
C GLY A 791 2.11 38.44 -3.71
N GLU A 792 2.33 37.19 -3.29
CA GLU A 792 3.48 36.37 -3.71
C GLU A 792 3.14 35.52 -4.92
N LEU A 793 4.08 35.37 -5.88
CA LEU A 793 3.88 34.52 -7.06
C LEU A 793 3.84 33.06 -6.63
N HIS A 794 2.66 32.44 -6.73
CA HIS A 794 2.44 31.04 -6.35
C HIS A 794 2.77 30.09 -7.49
N GLY A 795 2.45 30.47 -8.72
CA GLY A 795 2.82 29.68 -9.90
C GLY A 795 2.34 30.26 -11.23
N PHE A 796 2.56 29.50 -12.29
CA PHE A 796 2.23 29.89 -13.67
C PHE A 796 1.26 28.87 -14.30
N ALA A 797 0.05 29.32 -14.61
CA ALA A 797 -0.97 28.51 -15.25
C ALA A 797 -0.89 28.63 -16.78
N THR A 798 -0.85 27.50 -17.48
CA THR A 798 -0.94 27.47 -18.96
C THR A 798 -2.39 27.39 -19.47
N SER A 799 -3.35 27.33 -18.55
CA SER A 799 -4.79 27.35 -18.81
C SER A 799 -5.46 28.40 -17.93
N ASN A 800 -6.76 28.63 -18.13
CA ASN A 800 -7.54 29.61 -17.37
C ASN A 800 -8.09 29.08 -16.02
N LYS A 801 -7.40 28.07 -15.46
CA LYS A 801 -7.66 27.49 -14.15
C LYS A 801 -6.34 27.10 -13.50
N TYR A 802 -6.31 27.10 -12.17
CA TYR A 802 -5.13 26.78 -11.40
C TYR A 802 -5.48 26.26 -10.00
N THR A 803 -4.73 25.26 -9.53
CA THR A 803 -4.83 24.75 -8.16
C THR A 803 -3.65 25.27 -7.36
N LEU A 804 -3.93 26.14 -6.40
CA LEU A 804 -2.97 26.57 -5.39
C LEU A 804 -2.81 25.45 -4.37
N GLY A 805 -1.68 24.75 -4.38
CA GLY A 805 -1.32 23.78 -3.32
C GLY A 805 -0.48 24.41 -2.20
N ASN A 806 -0.13 23.63 -1.18
CA ASN A 806 0.70 24.04 -0.03
C ASN A 806 0.20 25.29 0.74
N LEU A 807 -1.11 25.51 0.75
CA LEU A 807 -1.75 26.53 1.58
C LEU A 807 -1.81 26.06 3.05
N LYS A 808 -1.92 27.02 3.97
CA LYS A 808 -2.14 26.77 5.39
C LYS A 808 -3.64 26.52 5.62
N PRO A 809 -4.03 25.50 6.39
CA PRO A 809 -5.43 25.31 6.78
C PRO A 809 -6.03 26.48 7.57
N GLY A 810 -7.34 26.64 7.48
CA GLY A 810 -8.12 27.68 8.16
C GLY A 810 -7.65 29.11 7.87
N THR A 811 -6.95 29.33 6.76
CA THR A 811 -6.28 30.59 6.43
C THR A 811 -6.96 31.20 5.21
N ASN A 812 -7.18 32.51 5.29
CA ASN A 812 -7.72 33.28 4.16
C ASN A 812 -6.59 33.75 3.24
N TYR A 813 -6.78 33.59 1.93
CA TYR A 813 -5.83 33.91 0.89
C TYR A 813 -6.47 34.84 -0.15
N GLU A 814 -5.82 35.98 -0.40
CA GLU A 814 -6.17 36.84 -1.51
C GLU A 814 -5.49 36.32 -2.79
N VAL A 815 -6.28 35.78 -3.73
CA VAL A 815 -5.80 35.28 -5.01
C VAL A 815 -5.90 36.36 -6.08
N LYS A 816 -4.81 36.57 -6.81
CA LYS A 816 -4.70 37.49 -7.96
C LYS A 816 -4.13 36.78 -9.18
N VAL A 817 -4.54 37.23 -10.37
CA VAL A 817 -4.12 36.63 -11.64
C VAL A 817 -3.62 37.73 -12.58
N GLU A 818 -2.53 37.48 -13.31
CA GLU A 818 -1.99 38.35 -14.34
C GLU A 818 -1.80 37.55 -15.62
N ALA A 819 -2.49 37.96 -16.70
CA ALA A 819 -2.28 37.39 -18.02
C ALA A 819 -0.90 37.78 -18.54
N VAL A 820 -0.21 36.83 -19.17
CA VAL A 820 1.10 37.02 -19.80
C VAL A 820 1.01 36.55 -21.24
N ASP A 821 1.33 37.43 -22.19
CA ASP A 821 1.44 37.04 -23.61
C ASP A 821 2.78 36.34 -23.91
N TRP A 822 2.96 35.91 -25.17
CA TRP A 822 4.22 35.32 -25.61
C TRP A 822 5.40 36.31 -25.65
N ALA A 823 5.15 37.62 -25.71
CA ALA A 823 6.18 38.65 -25.71
C ALA A 823 6.72 38.89 -24.28
N GLY A 824 5.89 38.64 -23.27
CA GLY A 824 6.13 38.90 -21.85
C GLY A 824 5.38 40.14 -21.34
N ASN A 825 4.51 40.77 -22.15
CA ASN A 825 3.66 41.83 -21.65
C ASN A 825 2.58 41.24 -20.75
N LYS A 826 2.15 42.05 -19.79
CA LYS A 826 1.37 41.62 -18.65
C LYS A 826 0.16 42.50 -18.48
N THR A 827 -0.98 41.87 -18.23
CA THR A 827 -2.21 42.58 -17.85
C THR A 827 -2.79 41.93 -16.58
N PRO A 828 -2.76 42.62 -15.43
CA PRO A 828 -3.37 42.11 -14.20
C PRO A 828 -4.89 42.09 -14.33
N TYR A 829 -5.53 41.02 -13.86
CA TYR A 829 -6.99 40.99 -13.68
C TYR A 829 -7.39 42.00 -12.61
N ASN A 830 -8.50 42.70 -12.82
CA ASN A 830 -8.92 43.77 -11.92
C ASN A 830 -9.61 43.26 -10.64
N GLY A 831 -10.01 41.98 -10.60
CA GLY A 831 -10.59 41.33 -9.43
C GLY A 831 -9.55 40.55 -8.62
N SER A 832 -9.76 40.45 -7.31
CA SER A 832 -9.16 39.42 -6.46
C SER A 832 -10.25 38.50 -5.94
N LEU A 833 -9.86 37.29 -5.56
CA LEU A 833 -10.74 36.32 -4.93
C LEU A 833 -10.17 35.99 -3.56
N GLU A 834 -10.98 36.21 -2.51
CA GLU A 834 -10.66 35.71 -1.17
C GLU A 834 -11.07 34.25 -1.10
N VAL A 835 -10.11 33.36 -0.86
CA VAL A 835 -10.35 31.94 -0.62
C VAL A 835 -9.91 31.58 0.80
N THR A 836 -10.81 31.00 1.57
CA THR A 836 -10.49 30.47 2.91
C THR A 836 -10.34 28.95 2.82
N THR A 837 -9.16 28.44 3.15
CA THR A 837 -8.95 26.99 3.27
C THR A 837 -9.74 26.41 4.44
N ALA A 838 -10.13 25.14 4.32
CA ALA A 838 -10.86 24.45 5.39
C ALA A 838 -10.04 24.41 6.70
N VAL A 839 -10.71 24.51 7.86
CA VAL A 839 -10.07 24.43 9.18
C VAL A 839 -9.38 23.07 9.36
N PRO A 840 -8.17 22.99 9.93
CA PRO A 840 -7.40 21.76 9.95
C PRO A 840 -8.07 20.64 10.76
N TYR A 841 -7.92 19.41 10.28
CA TYR A 841 -8.40 18.20 10.98
C TYR A 841 -7.85 18.14 12.42
N PRO A 842 -8.60 17.53 13.36
CA PRO A 842 -8.02 16.99 14.58
C PRO A 842 -6.89 16.04 14.19
N VAL A 843 -5.67 16.30 14.67
CA VAL A 843 -4.51 15.44 14.39
C VAL A 843 -3.96 14.91 15.70
N GLY A 844 -3.65 13.62 15.71
CA GLY A 844 -3.06 12.96 16.86
C GLY A 844 -4.00 12.83 18.06
N ALA A 845 -3.47 12.24 19.10
CA ALA A 845 -4.10 12.12 20.40
C ALA A 845 -3.76 13.31 21.33
N PRO A 846 -4.56 13.61 22.37
CA PRO A 846 -4.13 14.51 23.44
C PRO A 846 -2.82 14.05 24.09
N ALA A 847 -1.95 14.97 24.47
CA ALA A 847 -0.67 14.70 25.12
C ALA A 847 -0.53 15.47 26.43
N PHE A 848 0.15 14.89 27.41
CA PHE A 848 0.37 15.52 28.71
C PHE A 848 1.78 16.10 28.81
N ALA A 849 1.92 17.16 29.59
CA ALA A 849 3.22 17.65 30.06
C ALA A 849 3.43 17.20 31.51
N GLY A 850 4.51 16.48 31.81
CA GLY A 850 4.88 16.08 33.17
C GLY A 850 4.15 14.84 33.70
N ASP A 851 4.50 14.45 34.92
CA ASP A 851 4.11 13.17 35.53
C ASP A 851 2.82 13.24 36.37
N LEU A 852 2.17 12.09 36.54
CA LEU A 852 1.04 11.91 37.44
C LEU A 852 1.49 12.00 38.90
N GLN A 853 1.00 13.00 39.63
CA GLN A 853 1.23 13.14 41.06
C GLN A 853 0.21 12.33 41.84
N ALA A 854 0.65 11.66 42.89
CA ALA A 854 -0.21 10.79 43.69
C ALA A 854 0.14 10.88 45.19
N GLU A 855 -0.80 11.38 45.97
CA GLU A 855 -0.65 11.63 47.40
C GLU A 855 -1.53 10.68 48.22
N ILE A 856 -0.93 9.98 49.18
CA ILE A 856 -1.67 9.04 50.04
C ILE A 856 -2.52 9.82 51.05
N GLY A 857 -3.82 9.56 51.08
CA GLY A 857 -4.72 10.19 52.04
C GLY A 857 -4.41 9.75 53.48
N ASN A 858 -4.73 10.61 54.46
CA ASN A 858 -4.38 10.45 55.89
C ASN A 858 -4.74 9.10 56.53
N LYS A 859 -5.72 8.36 55.98
CA LYS A 859 -6.15 7.04 56.48
C LYS A 859 -5.50 5.84 55.79
N GLY A 860 -4.69 6.07 54.74
CA GLY A 860 -4.08 5.01 53.93
C GLY A 860 -5.08 4.16 53.14
N THR A 861 -6.31 4.67 52.92
CA THR A 861 -7.40 3.99 52.20
C THR A 861 -7.86 4.76 50.96
N SER A 862 -7.16 5.83 50.62
CA SER A 862 -7.43 6.67 49.45
C SER A 862 -6.12 7.26 48.92
N VAL A 863 -6.10 7.59 47.63
CA VAL A 863 -5.01 8.30 46.96
C VAL A 863 -5.61 9.49 46.22
N HIS A 864 -5.08 10.68 46.45
CA HIS A 864 -5.40 11.88 45.69
C HIS A 864 -4.46 11.97 44.49
N LEU A 865 -5.01 11.95 43.29
CA LEU A 865 -4.29 12.06 42.03
C LEU A 865 -4.44 13.47 41.47
N SER A 866 -3.36 14.03 40.93
CA SER A 866 -3.38 15.30 40.19
C SER A 866 -2.38 15.29 39.03
N TRP A 867 -2.74 15.94 37.94
CA TRP A 867 -1.93 16.01 36.71
C TRP A 867 -2.06 17.37 36.02
N ASN A 868 -1.18 17.66 35.07
CA ASN A 868 -1.31 18.85 34.23
C ASN A 868 -2.39 18.65 33.16
N LYS A 869 -3.07 19.72 32.77
CA LYS A 869 -4.05 19.69 31.67
C LYS A 869 -3.38 19.17 30.40
N ALA A 870 -3.97 18.18 29.75
CA ALA A 870 -3.48 17.69 28.46
C ALA A 870 -3.69 18.75 27.36
N HIS A 871 -2.80 18.74 26.37
CA HIS A 871 -2.84 19.59 25.20
C HIS A 871 -3.08 18.75 23.96
N ALA A 872 -3.78 19.30 22.98
CA ALA A 872 -4.13 18.57 21.78
C ALA A 872 -4.21 19.52 20.58
N THR A 873 -3.79 19.06 19.41
CA THR A 873 -3.75 19.87 18.19
C THR A 873 -5.10 19.79 17.48
N ASN A 874 -5.73 20.96 17.23
CA ASN A 874 -7.02 21.09 16.54
C ASN A 874 -8.17 20.28 17.19
N GLN A 875 -8.13 20.09 18.51
CA GLN A 875 -9.19 19.43 19.28
C GLN A 875 -9.23 19.96 20.72
N GLU A 876 -10.40 19.91 21.34
CA GLU A 876 -10.61 20.28 22.74
C GLU A 876 -10.38 19.07 23.66
N VAL A 877 -9.63 19.24 24.75
CA VAL A 877 -9.57 18.21 25.81
C VAL A 877 -10.75 18.40 26.75
N ILE A 878 -11.69 17.44 26.74
CA ILE A 878 -12.98 17.54 27.44
C ILE A 878 -13.00 16.84 28.80
N GLY A 879 -12.06 15.93 29.08
CA GLY A 879 -11.97 15.24 30.37
C GLY A 879 -10.94 14.12 30.43
N TYR A 880 -11.05 13.27 31.45
CA TYR A 880 -10.07 12.24 31.78
C TYR A 880 -10.67 10.92 32.28
N ARG A 881 -10.04 9.80 31.93
CA ARG A 881 -10.31 8.46 32.46
C ARG A 881 -9.22 8.06 33.45
N VAL A 882 -9.60 7.47 34.58
CA VAL A 882 -8.67 7.04 35.64
C VAL A 882 -8.70 5.52 35.77
N TYR A 883 -7.52 4.92 35.85
CA TYR A 883 -7.34 3.48 35.99
C TYR A 883 -6.56 3.14 37.25
N VAL A 884 -6.91 2.02 37.88
CA VAL A 884 -6.25 1.45 39.06
C VAL A 884 -5.87 0.01 38.75
N ASN A 885 -4.58 -0.33 38.78
CA ASN A 885 -4.08 -1.66 38.39
C ASN A 885 -4.54 -2.09 36.99
N GLY A 886 -4.65 -1.13 36.06
CA GLY A 886 -5.16 -1.37 34.71
C GLY A 886 -6.68 -1.45 34.59
N GLN A 887 -7.43 -1.47 35.71
CA GLN A 887 -8.89 -1.49 35.71
C GLN A 887 -9.46 -0.08 35.72
N PRO A 888 -10.43 0.26 34.87
CA PRO A 888 -10.96 1.61 34.80
C PRO A 888 -11.91 1.94 35.97
N ILE A 889 -11.95 3.20 36.38
CA ILE A 889 -12.96 3.74 37.30
C ILE A 889 -14.08 4.37 36.48
N ASN A 890 -15.12 3.57 36.21
CA ASN A 890 -16.26 4.00 35.41
C ASN A 890 -17.37 4.58 36.29
N PRO A 891 -18.02 5.68 35.86
CA PRO A 891 -19.36 6.00 36.33
C PRO A 891 -20.32 4.82 36.14
N GLU A 892 -21.36 4.72 36.97
CA GLU A 892 -22.34 3.64 36.88
C GLU A 892 -23.01 3.62 35.50
N GLY A 893 -22.93 2.49 34.79
CA GLY A 893 -23.47 2.31 33.45
C GLY A 893 -22.58 2.82 32.29
N ALA A 894 -21.41 3.41 32.58
CA ALA A 894 -20.49 3.87 31.54
C ALA A 894 -19.58 2.72 31.05
N GLU A 895 -19.45 2.62 29.73
CA GLU A 895 -18.54 1.71 29.04
C GLU A 895 -17.41 2.52 28.40
N PHE A 896 -16.16 2.18 28.69
CA PHE A 896 -15.03 2.92 28.16
C PHE A 896 -14.56 2.28 26.86
N THR A 897 -15.02 2.81 25.72
CA THR A 897 -14.49 2.44 24.41
C THR A 897 -13.54 3.53 23.89
N PRO A 898 -12.60 3.21 22.98
CA PRO A 898 -11.69 4.20 22.38
C PRO A 898 -12.36 5.23 21.47
N ILE A 899 -13.69 5.36 21.46
CA ILE A 899 -14.42 6.10 20.43
C ILE A 899 -15.60 6.92 20.96
N ASN A 900 -15.85 6.90 22.27
CA ASN A 900 -16.96 7.63 22.88
C ASN A 900 -16.48 8.88 23.65
N ALA A 901 -17.32 9.45 24.53
CA ALA A 901 -16.94 10.60 25.36
C ALA A 901 -16.90 10.27 26.87
N GLU A 902 -17.08 8.99 27.22
CA GLU A 902 -17.25 8.56 28.61
C GLU A 902 -15.96 8.76 29.40
N MET A 903 -16.08 9.42 30.56
CA MET A 903 -14.93 9.89 31.34
C MET A 903 -15.16 9.67 32.84
N THR A 904 -14.08 9.57 33.60
CA THR A 904 -14.13 9.51 35.06
C THR A 904 -14.33 10.90 35.68
N THR A 905 -13.66 11.92 35.13
CA THR A 905 -13.72 13.31 35.62
C THR A 905 -13.38 14.31 34.52
N ALA A 906 -13.95 15.51 34.57
CA ALA A 906 -13.54 16.64 33.72
C ALA A 906 -12.37 17.44 34.34
N ASP A 907 -12.11 17.24 35.63
CA ASP A 907 -11.08 17.96 36.38
C ASP A 907 -9.70 17.32 36.22
N THR A 908 -8.64 18.09 36.46
CA THR A 908 -7.25 17.59 36.43
C THR A 908 -6.80 16.94 37.75
N ASN A 909 -7.77 16.47 38.54
CA ASN A 909 -7.55 15.75 39.79
C ASN A 909 -8.68 14.76 40.06
N TYR A 910 -8.37 13.69 40.79
CA TYR A 910 -9.35 12.68 41.19
C TYR A 910 -8.92 11.96 42.48
N THR A 911 -9.85 11.64 43.37
CA THR A 911 -9.54 10.89 44.60
C THR A 911 -10.05 9.47 44.50
N VAL A 912 -9.12 8.51 44.40
CA VAL A 912 -9.45 7.08 44.45
C VAL A 912 -9.68 6.68 45.90
N THR A 913 -10.80 6.03 46.19
CA THR A 913 -11.18 5.58 47.55
C THR A 913 -11.36 4.06 47.61
N GLY A 914 -11.52 3.50 48.82
CA GLY A 914 -11.75 2.06 49.01
C GLY A 914 -10.51 1.17 48.88
N LEU A 915 -9.31 1.77 48.88
CA LEU A 915 -8.05 1.04 48.73
C LEU A 915 -7.68 0.29 50.02
N LYS A 916 -7.08 -0.90 49.88
CA LYS A 916 -6.64 -1.73 51.01
C LYS A 916 -5.22 -1.35 51.41
N GLN A 917 -5.01 -1.13 52.71
CA GLN A 917 -3.67 -0.87 53.26
C GLN A 917 -2.71 -2.04 52.97
N GLY A 918 -1.43 -1.73 52.74
CA GLY A 918 -0.39 -2.74 52.51
C GLY A 918 -0.40 -3.36 51.11
N LYS A 919 -1.21 -2.84 50.19
CA LYS A 919 -1.23 -3.24 48.78
C LYS A 919 -0.52 -2.21 47.91
N LYS A 920 0.13 -2.68 46.85
CA LYS A 920 0.70 -1.83 45.80
C LYS A 920 -0.41 -1.54 44.78
N TYR A 921 -0.51 -0.29 44.36
CA TYR A 921 -1.45 0.14 43.33
C TYR A 921 -0.72 0.90 42.23
N THR A 922 -1.07 0.64 40.97
CA THR A 922 -0.64 1.46 39.84
C THR A 922 -1.81 2.35 39.43
N PHE A 923 -1.53 3.61 39.11
CA PHE A 923 -2.51 4.58 38.66
C PHE A 923 -2.13 5.10 37.28
N LYS A 924 -3.12 5.26 36.41
CA LYS A 924 -2.96 5.81 35.08
C LYS A 924 -4.10 6.75 34.76
N VAL A 925 -3.80 7.81 34.01
CA VAL A 925 -4.79 8.77 33.51
C VAL A 925 -4.71 8.81 31.99
N GLU A 926 -5.86 8.87 31.32
CA GLU A 926 -5.97 9.13 29.89
C GLU A 926 -6.82 10.38 29.67
N ALA A 927 -6.50 11.17 28.65
CA ALA A 927 -7.26 12.37 28.27
C ALA A 927 -8.20 12.08 27.09
N VAL A 928 -9.38 12.70 27.14
CA VAL A 928 -10.40 12.66 26.09
C VAL A 928 -10.29 13.93 25.26
N GLY A 929 -9.96 13.79 23.99
CA GLY A 929 -10.00 14.84 22.98
C GLY A 929 -11.30 14.76 22.18
N LYS A 930 -11.92 15.91 21.91
CA LYS A 930 -13.07 16.06 21.03
C LYS A 930 -12.71 17.01 19.90
N GLY A 931 -12.85 16.54 18.67
CA GLY A 931 -12.66 17.34 17.47
C GLY A 931 -13.84 17.20 16.51
N THR A 932 -13.98 18.17 15.61
CA THR A 932 -14.96 18.11 14.52
C THR A 932 -14.25 17.74 13.24
N LYS A 933 -14.80 16.77 12.50
CA LYS A 933 -14.40 16.43 11.13
C LYS A 933 -15.56 16.65 10.18
N TYR A 934 -15.25 16.92 8.92
CA TYR A 934 -16.23 16.97 7.84
C TYR A 934 -16.31 15.59 7.18
N SER A 935 -17.48 14.95 7.26
CA SER A 935 -17.78 13.64 6.71
C SER A 935 -18.77 13.76 5.56
N LYS A 936 -18.76 12.77 4.65
CA LYS A 936 -19.77 12.61 3.59
C LYS A 936 -21.14 12.11 4.10
N ARG A 937 -21.34 12.03 5.41
CA ARG A 937 -22.61 11.59 6.01
C ARG A 937 -23.71 12.62 5.74
N GLU A 938 -24.40 12.50 4.62
CA GLU A 938 -25.49 13.40 4.26
C GLU A 938 -26.74 13.08 5.09
N ARG A 939 -27.15 13.96 6.01
CA ARG A 939 -28.55 14.02 6.45
C ARG A 939 -29.22 15.19 5.75
N LEU A 940 -30.43 15.01 5.23
CA LEU A 940 -31.17 16.00 4.43
C LEU A 940 -31.31 17.39 5.10
N SER A 941 -31.13 17.49 6.42
CA SER A 941 -31.18 18.71 7.21
C SER A 941 -29.82 19.35 7.55
N ASP A 942 -28.71 18.62 7.40
CA ASP A 942 -27.43 18.95 8.07
C ASP A 942 -26.28 19.21 7.06
N VAL A 943 -26.55 19.08 5.76
CA VAL A 943 -25.53 19.25 4.70
C VAL A 943 -25.17 20.73 4.54
N LEU A 944 -23.89 21.02 4.73
CA LEU A 944 -23.32 22.32 4.39
C LEU A 944 -23.38 22.53 2.86
N PRO A 945 -23.33 23.77 2.35
CA PRO A 945 -23.34 24.05 0.91
C PRO A 945 -22.25 23.31 0.09
N ASN A 946 -21.23 22.76 0.75
CA ASN A 946 -20.16 21.97 0.16
C ASN A 946 -20.40 20.44 0.16
N GLY A 947 -21.60 19.96 0.52
CA GLY A 947 -21.93 18.53 0.46
C GLY A 947 -21.43 17.69 1.64
N LEU A 948 -20.94 18.32 2.73
CA LEU A 948 -20.42 17.62 3.91
C LEU A 948 -21.25 17.90 5.16
N ALA A 949 -21.15 17.02 6.15
CA ALA A 949 -21.68 17.21 7.50
C ALA A 949 -20.56 17.23 8.55
N GLU A 950 -20.75 18.02 9.60
CA GLU A 950 -19.86 18.01 10.77
C GLU A 950 -20.14 16.80 11.66
N VAL A 951 -19.12 15.98 11.89
CA VAL A 951 -19.17 14.81 12.77
C VAL A 951 -18.17 14.99 13.91
N SER A 952 -18.63 14.76 15.13
CA SER A 952 -17.75 14.73 16.30
C SER A 952 -16.92 13.44 16.29
N GLY A 953 -15.61 13.58 16.20
CA GLY A 953 -14.66 12.49 16.44
C GLY A 953 -14.06 12.63 17.83
N TYR A 954 -13.96 11.51 18.55
CA TYR A 954 -13.28 11.44 19.84
C TYR A 954 -11.91 10.80 19.65
N ARG A 955 -10.87 11.44 20.20
CA ARG A 955 -9.50 10.93 20.15
C ARG A 955 -8.92 10.90 21.56
N TRP A 956 -8.30 9.80 21.90
CA TRP A 956 -7.79 9.54 23.24
C TRP A 956 -6.29 9.55 23.24
N SER A 957 -5.69 10.06 24.32
CA SER A 957 -4.23 10.21 24.51
C SER A 957 -3.40 8.94 24.37
N GLY A 958 -4.02 7.79 24.09
CA GLY A 958 -3.45 6.50 24.44
C GLY A 958 -3.10 6.50 25.93
N PHE A 959 -1.90 6.04 26.28
CA PHE A 959 -1.39 6.14 27.65
C PHE A 959 -0.96 7.58 27.99
N GLY A 960 -1.80 8.32 28.71
CA GLY A 960 -1.37 9.53 29.43
C GLY A 960 -0.40 9.21 30.59
N PRO A 961 -0.04 10.20 31.43
CA PRO A 961 0.97 10.04 32.47
C PRO A 961 0.52 8.97 33.47
N SER A 962 1.46 8.11 33.86
CA SER A 962 1.24 7.01 34.78
C SER A 962 2.13 7.15 36.01
N SER A 963 1.67 6.67 37.16
CA SER A 963 2.41 6.71 38.41
C SER A 963 2.13 5.45 39.23
N THR A 964 3.17 4.90 39.86
CA THR A 964 3.06 3.71 40.69
C THR A 964 3.21 4.11 42.16
N VAL A 965 2.17 3.86 42.96
CA VAL A 965 2.18 4.21 44.39
C VAL A 965 2.12 2.95 45.23
N HIS A 966 3.07 2.84 46.14
CA HIS A 966 3.07 1.79 47.15
C HIS A 966 2.34 2.32 48.39
N LEU A 967 1.14 1.80 48.68
CA LEU A 967 0.44 2.10 49.93
C LEU A 967 1.06 1.27 51.06
N ILE A 968 2.19 1.76 51.58
CA ILE A 968 2.86 1.16 52.74
C ILE A 968 1.99 1.45 53.99
N PRO A 969 1.70 0.46 54.83
CA PRO A 969 0.98 0.69 56.09
C PRO A 969 1.77 1.66 56.97
N GLY A 970 1.15 2.79 57.35
CA GLY A 970 1.55 3.54 58.53
C GLY A 970 2.75 4.49 58.44
N LYS A 971 2.85 5.31 57.39
CA LYS A 971 3.57 6.60 57.51
C LYS A 971 2.74 7.78 57.03
N ALA A 972 1.72 8.10 57.82
CA ALA A 972 1.39 9.51 58.04
C ALA A 972 2.46 10.05 59.00
N GLU A 973 3.52 10.67 58.48
CA GLU A 973 4.39 11.50 59.31
C GLU A 973 4.17 12.97 58.93
N LYS A 974 3.60 13.68 59.92
CA LYS A 974 3.36 15.12 60.11
C LYS A 974 3.94 16.10 59.10
#